data_AF-A0A6N2B9F8-F1
#
_entry.id   AF-A0A6N2B9F8-F1
#
_cell.length_a   1.000
_cell.length_b   1.000
_cell.length_c   1.000
_cell.angle_alpha   90.00
_cell.angle_beta   90.00
_cell.angle_gamma   90.00
#
_symmetry.space_group_name_H-M   'P 1'
#
loop_
_entity.id
_entity.type
_entity.pdbx_description
1 polymer ?
#
loop_
_entity_poly.entity_id
_entity_poly.type
_entity_poly.pdbx_seq_one_letter_code
_entity_poly.pdbx_strand_id
1 'polypeptide(L)'
;MGSLEHSLIRLSVYGSIQADGESFGKYSTEDYRKVLSDIGPGGGSGGTILLFVQSLVLGDSSTISTMGGHGSPNGGGGGGGRIHFHWSDISVGDEYLPITSVQGTINVGGGIGRALGQDGENGTLSGKPCPKGLYGIFCQECPIGTYKNVSGSDRSLCAKCPSHELPHRALYIPTRGGVTDTPCPYKCVSDRYHMPRCYTALEELIYTFGGPWLFGCLLFSLLMLLALVLSVARIKFGSGDELPGPVPARRGSPIDRSFPFLESLNEVLETSRTEESQTHVHRMYLSGNNTFSEPWHLPHSPPKAVTEIVYEDAFNRFVDEINELASYQWWEGSVYGILCTFAYPLAWSWMQWRRKKKMQQLREFVRSEYDHACLRSCRSRALYEGIKVAATSDLMLAYVDFFLGGDEKRDDLPPPLHQRLPMSILFGGDGSYMTPFSLQSDNILTSLMSQSVPPTIWYRLVAGLNAQLRLVRRGHLRANFSPVTSWLETHANPYLRAHGIHVYLTHSQPSASGYDQFGLLVCTVENEPVMPSESENRSLLLEKNPRTPANRWRKAFDLVRVNEHATVQKKIPGEILHDKNLQALKDQLTLCYPFYYIIRNTRPVGHQDVIGLVISILLLGDFSLVLLTLLQLYSISMLDVFFFLSILPLGILLPFPAGINALFSHGPARSAVPARVYALWNIISTINVVVAFICGSVHFHSQSSAKRHPNFQSWNFSMDDSGWWMLPTGLLLFKTAQASLINYHIANLEIQDRTLYSNDPDVFWRS
;
A
#
# COMPACT_ATOMS: atom_id res chain seq x y z
N MET A 1 72.25 8.18 -36.07
CA MET A 1 72.37 6.83 -35.48
C MET A 1 71.36 5.92 -36.16
N GLY A 2 71.78 4.73 -36.59
CA GLY A 2 70.99 3.87 -37.49
C GLY A 2 70.93 4.38 -38.93
N SER A 3 70.26 3.64 -39.80
CA SER A 3 69.98 4.00 -41.19
C SER A 3 68.54 3.64 -41.59
N LEU A 4 68.12 4.03 -42.80
CA LEU A 4 66.81 3.67 -43.35
C LEU A 4 66.64 2.16 -43.54
N GLU A 5 67.70 1.45 -43.95
CA GLU A 5 67.68 0.00 -44.16
C GLU A 5 67.84 -0.78 -42.85
N HIS A 6 68.60 -0.22 -41.91
CA HIS A 6 68.96 -0.87 -40.64
C HIS A 6 68.71 0.10 -39.48
N SER A 7 67.44 0.22 -39.09
CA SER A 7 67.04 1.00 -37.92
C SER A 7 67.40 0.28 -36.62
N LEU A 8 67.73 1.04 -35.58
CA LEU A 8 67.99 0.48 -34.25
C LEU A 8 66.69 0.03 -33.59
N ILE A 9 66.64 -1.20 -33.07
CA ILE A 9 65.45 -1.74 -32.40
C ILE A 9 65.10 -0.93 -31.13
N ARG A 10 66.10 -0.57 -30.32
CA ARG A 10 65.90 0.20 -29.10
C ARG A 10 67.12 1.05 -28.82
N LEU A 11 66.90 2.34 -28.56
CA LEU A 11 67.91 3.28 -28.10
C LEU A 11 67.57 3.71 -26.67
N SER A 12 68.36 3.28 -25.69
CA SER A 12 68.25 3.71 -24.30
C SER A 12 69.38 4.67 -23.95
N VAL A 13 69.03 5.89 -23.55
CA VAL A 13 69.96 6.97 -23.22
C VAL A 13 69.84 7.27 -21.73
N TYR A 14 70.95 7.11 -21.01
CA TYR A 14 71.07 7.44 -19.57
C TYR A 14 72.07 8.59 -19.30
N GLY A 15 72.74 9.08 -20.36
CA GLY A 15 73.67 10.21 -20.32
C GLY A 15 73.22 11.31 -21.27
N SER A 16 74.14 11.93 -22.03
CA SER A 16 73.80 13.00 -22.96
C SER A 16 74.21 12.70 -24.40
N ILE A 17 73.32 13.00 -25.36
CA ILE A 17 73.64 13.06 -26.80
C ILE A 17 73.61 14.54 -27.19
N GLN A 18 74.77 15.14 -27.40
CA GLN A 18 74.89 16.56 -27.66
C GLN A 18 75.53 16.80 -29.03
N ALA A 19 74.95 17.72 -29.79
CA ALA A 19 75.59 18.35 -30.94
C ALA A 19 75.45 19.87 -30.78
N ASP A 20 75.78 20.36 -29.59
CA ASP A 20 75.65 21.78 -29.25
C ASP A 20 76.76 22.61 -29.92
N GLY A 21 76.42 23.82 -30.31
CA GLY A 21 77.36 24.78 -30.86
C GLY A 21 78.31 25.31 -29.80
N GLU A 22 79.56 25.53 -30.18
CA GLU A 22 80.57 26.04 -29.26
C GLU A 22 80.22 27.47 -28.81
N SER A 23 80.25 27.69 -27.50
CA SER A 23 80.03 29.01 -26.91
C SER A 23 81.37 29.74 -26.76
N PHE A 24 81.38 31.06 -26.94
CA PHE A 24 82.57 31.86 -26.69
C PHE A 24 83.05 31.70 -25.24
N GLY A 25 84.29 31.21 -25.10
CA GLY A 25 84.86 30.79 -23.83
C GLY A 25 84.93 31.89 -22.77
N LYS A 26 84.57 31.54 -21.54
CA LYS A 26 84.84 32.30 -20.31
C LYS A 26 86.32 32.21 -19.85
N TYR A 27 87.26 31.93 -20.75
CA TYR A 27 88.69 31.77 -20.44
C TYR A 27 89.52 32.85 -21.13
N SER A 28 89.61 34.02 -20.48
CA SER A 28 90.86 34.74 -20.18
C SER A 28 90.47 36.03 -19.46
N THR A 29 90.44 35.98 -18.13
CA THR A 29 90.64 37.20 -17.35
C THR A 29 92.15 37.35 -17.26
N GLU A 30 92.65 38.55 -17.56
CA GLU A 30 94.08 38.89 -17.75
C GLU A 30 94.54 38.48 -19.16
N ASP A 31 94.80 39.39 -20.10
CA ASP A 31 95.78 40.46 -19.98
C ASP A 31 95.49 41.66 -20.93
N TYR A 32 96.06 42.80 -20.58
CA TYR A 32 95.73 44.15 -21.00
C TYR A 32 95.95 44.49 -22.50
N ARG A 33 95.08 45.38 -22.99
CA ARG A 33 95.32 46.36 -24.08
C ARG A 33 95.76 45.80 -25.44
N LYS A 34 94.79 45.31 -26.20
CA LYS A 34 94.81 45.44 -27.67
C LYS A 34 93.41 45.80 -28.15
N VAL A 35 93.31 47.00 -28.74
CA VAL A 35 92.28 47.56 -29.61
C VAL A 35 90.89 46.90 -29.52
N LEU A 36 89.94 47.67 -28.99
CA LEU A 36 88.50 47.42 -29.07
C LEU A 36 88.10 47.30 -30.55
N SER A 37 87.98 46.08 -31.08
CA SER A 37 87.24 45.83 -32.31
C SER A 37 85.76 45.74 -31.94
N ASP A 38 84.92 46.61 -32.50
CA ASP A 38 83.46 46.61 -32.31
C ASP A 38 82.72 45.35 -32.81
N ILE A 39 83.47 44.33 -33.26
CA ILE A 39 82.95 43.09 -33.86
C ILE A 39 83.54 41.90 -33.10
N GLY A 40 82.75 41.27 -32.24
CA GLY A 40 83.09 40.02 -31.55
C GLY A 40 82.68 38.79 -32.36
N PRO A 41 83.38 37.64 -32.25
CA PRO A 41 82.97 36.41 -32.92
C PRO A 41 81.60 35.93 -32.42
N GLY A 42 80.77 35.45 -33.35
CA GLY A 42 79.47 34.84 -33.05
C GLY A 42 79.61 33.45 -32.43
N GLY A 43 78.54 32.97 -31.80
CA GLY A 43 78.46 31.61 -31.27
C GLY A 43 78.34 30.54 -32.36
N GLY A 44 78.86 29.35 -32.11
CA GLY A 44 78.76 28.23 -33.06
C GLY A 44 77.31 27.76 -33.25
N SER A 45 76.93 27.36 -34.47
CA SER A 45 75.60 26.78 -34.70
C SER A 45 75.48 25.38 -34.11
N GLY A 46 74.30 25.02 -33.61
CA GLY A 46 73.98 23.64 -33.23
C GLY A 46 74.00 22.70 -34.45
N GLY A 47 74.45 21.46 -34.22
CA GLY A 47 74.53 20.41 -35.22
C GLY A 47 73.20 19.69 -35.48
N THR A 48 73.25 18.58 -36.20
CA THR A 48 72.06 17.78 -36.54
C THR A 48 72.16 16.36 -35.96
N ILE A 49 71.13 15.94 -35.23
CA ILE A 49 70.96 14.58 -34.71
C ILE A 49 69.82 13.90 -35.48
N LEU A 50 70.17 12.87 -36.26
CA LEU A 50 69.19 12.01 -36.95
C LEU A 50 69.15 10.64 -36.27
N LEU A 51 67.96 10.20 -35.83
CA LEU A 51 67.75 8.95 -35.12
C LEU A 51 66.81 8.04 -35.91
N PHE A 52 67.33 6.92 -36.43
CA PHE A 52 66.55 5.86 -37.07
C PHE A 52 66.36 4.72 -36.05
N VAL A 53 65.20 4.72 -35.39
CA VAL A 53 64.93 3.86 -34.22
C VAL A 53 63.49 3.32 -34.25
N GLN A 54 63.27 2.10 -33.76
CA GLN A 54 61.94 1.55 -33.49
C GLN A 54 61.43 2.02 -32.12
N SER A 55 62.30 2.09 -31.11
CA SER A 55 61.95 2.56 -29.77
C SER A 55 63.03 3.42 -29.10
N LEU A 56 62.61 4.42 -28.31
CA LEU A 56 63.49 5.35 -27.60
C LEU A 56 63.16 5.38 -26.09
N VAL A 57 64.17 5.24 -25.24
CA VAL A 57 64.05 5.43 -23.80
C VAL A 57 65.06 6.49 -23.36
N LEU A 58 64.58 7.62 -22.85
CA LEU A 58 65.38 8.72 -22.33
C LEU A 58 65.15 8.78 -20.80
N GLY A 59 66.12 8.30 -20.01
CA GLY A 59 66.00 8.26 -18.54
C GLY A 59 65.97 9.64 -17.87
N ASP A 60 65.59 9.70 -16.60
CA ASP A 60 65.28 10.94 -15.85
C ASP A 60 66.36 12.05 -15.91
N SER A 61 67.65 11.70 -15.94
CA SER A 61 68.78 12.64 -15.98
C SER A 61 69.47 12.75 -17.34
N SER A 62 68.87 12.17 -18.39
CA SER A 62 69.47 12.11 -19.71
C SER A 62 69.04 13.28 -20.60
N THR A 63 69.95 13.71 -21.49
CA THR A 63 69.72 14.90 -22.31
C THR A 63 70.01 14.64 -23.78
N ILE A 64 69.15 15.12 -24.67
CA ILE A 64 69.46 15.23 -26.10
C ILE A 64 69.46 16.70 -26.45
N SER A 65 70.61 17.26 -26.82
CA SER A 65 70.75 18.71 -27.07
C SER A 65 71.38 19.02 -28.42
N THR A 66 70.80 20.03 -29.08
CA THR A 66 71.37 20.67 -30.27
C THR A 66 71.18 22.19 -30.17
N MET A 67 71.64 22.76 -29.06
CA MET A 67 71.60 24.19 -28.77
C MET A 67 72.65 24.95 -29.58
N GLY A 68 72.35 26.18 -29.98
CA GLY A 68 73.34 27.10 -30.51
C GLY A 68 74.26 27.62 -29.40
N GLY A 69 75.52 27.89 -29.75
CA GLY A 69 76.51 28.46 -28.84
C GLY A 69 76.26 29.94 -28.56
N HIS A 70 76.66 30.40 -27.37
CA HIS A 70 76.55 31.80 -26.98
C HIS A 70 77.61 32.67 -27.65
N GLY A 71 77.21 33.85 -28.12
CA GLY A 71 78.11 34.83 -28.73
C GLY A 71 79.02 35.55 -27.71
N SER A 72 80.10 36.15 -28.22
CA SER A 72 80.95 37.09 -27.47
C SER A 72 80.24 38.45 -27.25
N PRO A 73 80.77 39.39 -26.44
CA PRO A 73 80.20 40.74 -26.32
C PRO A 73 80.11 41.41 -27.70
N ASN A 74 78.92 41.85 -28.10
CA ASN A 74 78.58 42.35 -29.45
C ASN A 74 78.60 41.31 -30.59
N GLY A 75 78.75 40.02 -30.28
CA GLY A 75 78.61 38.90 -31.22
C GLY A 75 77.23 38.25 -31.16
N GLY A 76 76.70 37.82 -32.31
CA GLY A 76 75.42 37.11 -32.41
C GLY A 76 75.48 35.69 -31.84
N GLY A 77 74.34 35.18 -31.39
CA GLY A 77 74.18 33.79 -30.96
C GLY A 77 74.17 32.83 -32.14
N GLY A 78 74.67 31.61 -31.95
CA GLY A 78 74.63 30.58 -32.99
C GLY A 78 73.21 30.08 -33.23
N GLY A 79 72.85 29.77 -34.47
CA GLY A 79 71.55 29.17 -34.79
C GLY A 79 71.38 27.80 -34.12
N GLY A 80 70.16 27.46 -33.73
CA GLY A 80 69.83 26.16 -33.14
C GLY A 80 69.94 25.02 -34.15
N GLY A 81 70.26 23.84 -33.64
CA GLY A 81 70.43 22.64 -34.44
C GLY A 81 69.13 21.93 -34.82
N ARG A 82 69.23 20.68 -35.29
CA ARG A 82 68.07 19.91 -35.75
C ARG A 82 68.06 18.53 -35.13
N ILE A 83 66.91 18.10 -34.63
CA ILE A 83 66.69 16.73 -34.17
C ILE A 83 65.55 16.13 -35.00
N HIS A 84 65.82 15.01 -35.65
CA HIS A 84 64.81 14.26 -36.41
C HIS A 84 64.69 12.82 -35.93
N PHE A 85 63.48 12.42 -35.56
CA PHE A 85 63.15 11.04 -35.21
C PHE A 85 62.48 10.33 -36.39
N HIS A 86 63.18 9.34 -36.93
CA HIS A 86 62.66 8.48 -37.99
C HIS A 86 62.24 7.12 -37.42
N TRP A 87 60.95 7.00 -37.12
CA TRP A 87 60.37 5.78 -36.55
C TRP A 87 60.17 4.69 -37.61
N SER A 88 60.71 3.49 -37.37
CA SER A 88 60.42 2.27 -38.14
C SER A 88 59.33 1.45 -37.44
N ASP A 89 58.50 0.78 -38.24
CA ASP A 89 57.51 -0.23 -37.79
C ASP A 89 56.59 0.21 -36.64
N ILE A 90 55.93 1.37 -36.77
CA ILE A 90 54.93 1.81 -35.79
C ILE A 90 53.72 0.87 -35.87
N SER A 91 53.49 0.05 -34.84
CA SER A 91 52.29 -0.79 -34.73
C SER A 91 51.04 0.09 -34.59
N VAL A 92 49.87 -0.43 -35.02
CA VAL A 92 48.61 0.34 -35.05
C VAL A 92 47.49 -0.54 -34.48
N GLY A 93 46.48 0.10 -33.88
CA GLY A 93 45.33 -0.60 -33.30
C GLY A 93 45.69 -1.34 -32.01
N ASP A 94 45.15 -2.55 -31.83
CA ASP A 94 45.26 -3.31 -30.58
C ASP A 94 46.71 -3.75 -30.25
N GLU A 95 47.59 -3.80 -31.26
CA GLU A 95 49.01 -4.12 -31.14
C GLU A 95 49.89 -2.88 -30.87
N TYR A 96 49.30 -1.69 -30.76
CA TYR A 96 50.05 -0.48 -30.46
C TYR A 96 50.72 -0.56 -29.09
N LEU A 97 52.02 -0.28 -29.07
CA LEU A 97 52.82 -0.10 -27.86
C LEU A 97 53.48 1.28 -27.93
N PRO A 98 53.60 2.01 -26.81
CA PRO A 98 54.24 3.30 -26.78
C PRO A 98 55.70 3.17 -27.23
N ILE A 99 56.02 3.77 -28.37
CA ILE A 99 57.35 3.70 -29.00
C ILE A 99 58.40 4.52 -28.24
N THR A 100 57.99 5.39 -27.31
CA THR A 100 58.91 6.21 -26.52
C THR A 100 58.57 6.27 -25.04
N SER A 101 59.59 6.39 -24.21
CA SER A 101 59.51 6.80 -22.81
C SER A 101 60.51 7.93 -22.60
N VAL A 102 60.02 9.17 -22.49
CA VAL A 102 60.86 10.37 -22.38
C VAL A 102 60.69 10.94 -20.98
N GLN A 103 61.63 10.63 -20.09
CA GLN A 103 61.68 11.19 -18.74
C GLN A 103 62.77 12.28 -18.60
N GLY A 104 63.77 12.28 -19.48
CA GLY A 104 64.82 13.31 -19.56
C GLY A 104 64.42 14.53 -20.42
N THR A 105 65.40 15.37 -20.77
CA THR A 105 65.17 16.65 -21.48
C THR A 105 65.68 16.66 -22.91
N ILE A 106 64.88 17.19 -23.85
CA ILE A 106 65.28 17.42 -25.24
C ILE A 106 65.37 18.93 -25.49
N ASN A 107 66.58 19.43 -25.73
CA ASN A 107 66.86 20.86 -25.85
C ASN A 107 67.23 21.22 -27.30
N VAL A 108 66.40 22.04 -27.92
CA VAL A 108 66.62 22.57 -29.27
C VAL A 108 66.33 24.07 -29.22
N GLY A 109 67.33 24.89 -29.45
CA GLY A 109 67.19 26.34 -29.31
C GLY A 109 68.41 27.08 -29.84
N GLY A 110 68.19 28.35 -30.20
CA GLY A 110 69.28 29.23 -30.60
C GLY A 110 70.17 29.60 -29.41
N GLY A 111 71.42 29.93 -29.71
CA GLY A 111 72.33 30.51 -28.74
C GLY A 111 71.95 31.96 -28.44
N ILE A 112 72.22 32.40 -27.22
CA ILE A 112 71.94 33.79 -26.79
C ILE A 112 73.07 34.72 -27.28
N GLY A 113 72.71 35.80 -27.96
CA GLY A 113 73.61 36.90 -28.32
C GLY A 113 73.87 37.83 -27.13
N ARG A 114 75.00 38.54 -27.11
CA ARG A 114 75.35 39.43 -25.99
C ARG A 114 75.47 40.90 -26.43
N ALA A 115 74.99 41.81 -25.57
CA ALA A 115 74.96 43.26 -25.79
C ALA A 115 74.18 43.66 -27.06
N LEU A 116 74.86 44.07 -28.14
CA LEU A 116 74.24 44.43 -29.42
C LEU A 116 74.00 43.23 -30.35
N GLY A 117 74.47 42.03 -30.01
CA GLY A 117 74.30 40.81 -30.81
C GLY A 117 72.90 40.22 -30.73
N GLN A 118 72.34 39.80 -31.88
CA GLN A 118 71.05 39.12 -31.94
C GLN A 118 71.14 37.65 -31.48
N ASP A 119 70.06 37.13 -30.91
CA ASP A 119 69.93 35.71 -30.59
C ASP A 119 69.85 34.87 -31.88
N GLY A 120 70.38 33.65 -31.80
CA GLY A 120 70.25 32.68 -32.88
C GLY A 120 68.80 32.23 -33.05
N GLU A 121 68.41 31.90 -34.27
CA GLU A 121 67.11 31.27 -34.52
C GLU A 121 66.98 29.93 -33.80
N ASN A 122 65.77 29.59 -33.38
CA ASN A 122 65.51 28.29 -32.77
C ASN A 122 65.68 27.15 -33.78
N GLY A 123 66.22 26.04 -33.29
CA GLY A 123 66.36 24.83 -34.07
C GLY A 123 65.03 24.12 -34.33
N THR A 124 65.07 23.04 -35.10
CA THR A 124 63.86 22.27 -35.46
C THR A 124 63.86 20.88 -34.83
N LEU A 125 62.73 20.54 -34.20
CA LEU A 125 62.42 19.19 -33.73
C LEU A 125 61.36 18.60 -34.66
N SER A 126 61.69 17.49 -35.34
CA SER A 126 60.80 16.88 -36.33
C SER A 126 60.73 15.36 -36.17
N GLY A 127 59.66 14.76 -36.70
CA GLY A 127 59.47 13.32 -36.70
C GLY A 127 58.77 12.83 -37.96
N LYS A 128 58.80 11.53 -38.19
CA LYS A 128 58.02 10.88 -39.25
C LYS A 128 56.51 11.08 -39.01
N PRO A 129 55.69 11.33 -40.05
CA PRO A 129 54.25 11.46 -39.89
C PRO A 129 53.65 10.20 -39.27
N CYS A 130 52.86 10.38 -38.20
CA CYS A 130 52.24 9.27 -37.50
C CYS A 130 51.10 8.63 -38.32
N PRO A 131 50.87 7.32 -38.15
CA PRO A 131 49.72 6.65 -38.74
C PRO A 131 48.40 7.15 -38.12
N LYS A 132 47.27 6.69 -38.68
CA LYS A 132 45.92 7.01 -38.21
C LYS A 132 45.77 6.69 -36.71
N GLY A 133 44.99 7.48 -35.97
CA GLY A 133 44.80 7.34 -34.52
C GLY A 133 45.90 7.94 -33.62
N LEU A 134 47.10 8.21 -34.15
CA LEU A 134 48.25 8.71 -33.37
C LEU A 134 48.64 10.15 -33.77
N TYR A 135 49.22 10.93 -32.86
CA TYR A 135 49.67 12.31 -33.11
C TYR A 135 50.97 12.68 -32.38
N GLY A 136 51.53 13.83 -32.72
CA GLY A 136 52.77 14.35 -32.13
C GLY A 136 54.03 13.78 -32.76
N ILE A 137 55.17 14.13 -32.17
CA ILE A 137 56.50 13.70 -32.65
C ILE A 137 56.79 12.25 -32.23
N PHE A 138 56.16 11.81 -31.14
CA PHE A 138 56.30 10.48 -30.55
C PHE A 138 55.14 9.53 -30.87
N CYS A 139 54.25 9.92 -31.77
CA CYS A 139 53.06 9.16 -32.16
C CYS A 139 52.26 8.62 -30.97
N GLN A 140 51.80 9.52 -30.09
CA GLN A 140 50.94 9.22 -28.94
C GLN A 140 49.48 9.06 -29.38
N GLU A 141 48.70 8.32 -28.62
CA GLU A 141 47.27 8.10 -28.88
C GLU A 141 46.48 9.42 -28.81
N CYS A 142 45.58 9.67 -29.78
CA CYS A 142 44.69 10.83 -29.75
C CYS A 142 43.85 10.86 -28.44
N PRO A 143 43.50 12.06 -27.92
CA PRO A 143 42.71 12.19 -26.70
C PRO A 143 41.34 11.47 -26.75
N ILE A 144 40.84 11.05 -25.59
CA ILE A 144 39.52 10.39 -25.47
C ILE A 144 38.42 11.28 -26.07
N GLY A 145 37.52 10.70 -26.86
CA GLY A 145 36.46 11.43 -27.57
C GLY A 145 36.93 12.14 -28.83
N THR A 146 38.09 11.76 -29.37
CA THR A 146 38.56 12.19 -30.69
C THR A 146 38.94 11.00 -31.57
N TYR A 147 38.86 11.18 -32.89
CA TYR A 147 39.27 10.19 -33.89
C TYR A 147 40.18 10.84 -34.94
N LYS A 148 41.00 10.03 -35.62
CA LYS A 148 41.92 10.49 -36.66
C LYS A 148 42.06 9.47 -37.79
N ASN A 149 41.58 9.83 -38.97
CA ASN A 149 41.52 8.97 -40.15
C ASN A 149 42.63 9.25 -41.19
N VAL A 150 43.47 10.26 -40.98
CA VAL A 150 44.57 10.66 -41.86
C VAL A 150 45.94 10.47 -41.20
N SER A 151 46.98 10.23 -41.99
CA SER A 151 48.37 10.24 -41.50
C SER A 151 48.88 11.67 -41.32
N GLY A 152 49.72 11.88 -40.31
CA GLY A 152 50.29 13.18 -39.97
C GLY A 152 50.65 13.28 -38.49
N SER A 153 51.37 14.33 -38.08
CA SER A 153 51.80 14.48 -36.67
C SER A 153 51.10 15.62 -35.94
N ASP A 154 50.31 16.45 -36.63
CA ASP A 154 49.64 17.58 -36.01
C ASP A 154 48.49 17.16 -35.09
N ARG A 155 48.37 17.83 -33.94
CA ARG A 155 47.31 17.60 -32.95
C ARG A 155 45.92 18.01 -33.47
N SER A 156 45.85 18.99 -34.37
CA SER A 156 44.61 19.44 -35.00
C SER A 156 43.94 18.37 -35.87
N LEU A 157 44.68 17.32 -36.24
CA LEU A 157 44.15 16.18 -37.01
C LEU A 157 43.32 15.22 -36.14
N CYS A 158 43.39 15.31 -34.80
CA CYS A 158 42.48 14.57 -33.92
C CYS A 158 41.14 15.32 -33.84
N ALA A 159 40.18 14.93 -34.68
CA ALA A 159 38.86 15.53 -34.74
C ALA A 159 37.97 15.01 -33.60
N LYS A 160 37.10 15.86 -33.04
CA LYS A 160 36.15 15.43 -31.99
C LYS A 160 35.13 14.47 -32.57
N CYS A 161 34.81 13.41 -31.81
CA CYS A 161 33.73 12.50 -32.16
C CYS A 161 32.39 13.26 -32.17
N PRO A 162 31.50 12.96 -33.14
CA PRO A 162 30.19 13.58 -33.21
C PRO A 162 29.36 13.28 -31.97
N SER A 163 28.82 14.32 -31.33
CA SER A 163 28.06 14.19 -30.07
C SER A 163 26.70 13.52 -30.22
N HIS A 164 26.17 13.38 -31.44
CA HIS A 164 24.88 12.72 -31.71
C HIS A 164 24.98 11.19 -31.68
N GLU A 165 26.20 10.63 -31.75
CA GLU A 165 26.43 9.18 -31.71
C GLU A 165 26.60 8.65 -30.28
N LEU A 166 26.80 9.52 -29.28
CA LEU A 166 26.99 9.13 -27.89
C LEU A 166 25.64 9.17 -27.13
N PRO A 167 25.17 8.02 -26.60
CA PRO A 167 24.01 8.01 -25.72
C PRO A 167 24.25 8.85 -24.45
N HIS A 168 23.20 9.50 -23.92
CA HIS A 168 23.30 10.40 -22.76
C HIS A 168 23.93 9.77 -21.49
N ARG A 169 23.80 8.45 -21.33
CA ARG A 169 24.35 7.67 -20.19
C ARG A 169 25.56 6.81 -20.58
N ALA A 170 26.30 7.24 -21.60
CA ALA A 170 27.53 6.59 -22.07
C ALA A 170 28.76 7.49 -21.91
N LEU A 171 29.93 6.86 -21.77
CA LEU A 171 31.24 7.50 -21.71
C LEU A 171 32.13 6.88 -22.78
N TYR A 172 32.89 7.71 -23.49
CA TYR A 172 33.91 7.23 -24.41
C TYR A 172 35.00 6.49 -23.63
N ILE A 173 35.46 5.37 -24.19
CA ILE A 173 36.54 4.56 -23.61
C ILE A 173 37.86 4.80 -24.33
N PRO A 174 39.01 4.76 -23.63
CA PRO A 174 40.31 4.78 -24.29
C PRO A 174 40.52 3.46 -25.05
N THR A 175 40.98 3.55 -26.30
CA THR A 175 41.40 2.39 -27.10
C THR A 175 42.88 2.45 -27.41
N ARG A 176 43.53 1.30 -27.37
CA ARG A 176 44.94 1.17 -27.74
C ARG A 176 45.15 1.60 -29.19
N GLY A 177 46.18 2.39 -29.43
CA GLY A 177 46.50 2.93 -30.76
C GLY A 177 45.61 4.08 -31.22
N GLY A 178 44.72 4.57 -30.36
CA GLY A 178 43.77 5.65 -30.68
C GLY A 178 42.66 5.25 -31.65
N VAL A 179 41.63 6.08 -31.75
CA VAL A 179 40.47 5.81 -32.61
C VAL A 179 40.76 6.25 -34.05
N THR A 180 40.64 5.33 -35.00
CA THR A 180 40.96 5.57 -36.42
C THR A 180 39.77 6.10 -37.22
N ASP A 181 38.55 5.68 -36.90
CA ASP A 181 37.34 6.05 -37.63
C ASP A 181 36.10 6.12 -36.72
N THR A 182 35.01 6.69 -37.21
CA THR A 182 33.71 6.74 -36.51
C THR A 182 32.87 5.50 -36.83
N PRO A 183 32.08 4.95 -35.88
CA PRO A 183 31.73 5.51 -34.56
C PRO A 183 32.77 5.26 -33.47
N CYS A 184 32.94 6.24 -32.58
CA CYS A 184 33.90 6.13 -31.48
C CYS A 184 33.41 5.16 -30.39
N PRO A 185 34.28 4.30 -29.84
CA PRO A 185 33.90 3.30 -28.86
C PRO A 185 33.50 3.93 -27.53
N TYR A 186 32.40 3.44 -26.96
CA TYR A 186 31.83 3.91 -25.69
C TYR A 186 31.36 2.73 -24.83
N LYS A 187 31.25 2.96 -23.52
CA LYS A 187 30.62 2.06 -22.56
C LYS A 187 29.59 2.85 -21.75
N CYS A 188 28.51 2.20 -21.33
CA CYS A 188 27.57 2.81 -20.38
C CYS A 188 28.25 3.12 -19.04
N VAL A 189 27.78 4.16 -18.33
CA VAL A 189 28.33 4.62 -17.04
C VAL A 189 28.32 3.52 -15.97
N SER A 190 27.38 2.59 -16.06
CA SER A 190 27.18 1.49 -15.10
C SER A 190 26.66 0.26 -15.84
N ASP A 191 26.96 -0.94 -15.34
CA ASP A 191 26.49 -2.21 -15.91
C ASP A 191 24.97 -2.42 -15.78
N ARG A 192 24.27 -1.51 -15.09
CA ARG A 192 22.80 -1.43 -14.99
C ARG A 192 22.10 -1.02 -16.29
N TYR A 193 22.84 -0.40 -17.21
CA TYR A 193 22.32 0.09 -18.48
C TYR A 193 22.75 -0.86 -19.60
N HIS A 194 21.81 -1.25 -20.45
CA HIS A 194 22.09 -2.18 -21.53
C HIS A 194 22.51 -1.44 -22.82
N MET A 195 23.63 -1.87 -23.40
CA MET A 195 24.08 -1.42 -24.73
C MET A 195 23.12 -1.92 -25.81
N PRO A 196 22.89 -1.16 -26.90
CA PRO A 196 23.69 -0.02 -27.35
C PRO A 196 23.22 1.36 -26.84
N ARG A 197 21.94 1.56 -26.49
CA ARG A 197 21.43 2.90 -26.13
C ARG A 197 21.59 3.28 -24.66
N CYS A 198 22.14 2.39 -23.83
CA CYS A 198 22.29 2.56 -22.39
C CYS A 198 20.95 2.85 -21.69
N TYR A 199 19.91 2.13 -22.09
CA TYR A 199 18.59 2.19 -21.46
C TYR A 199 18.51 1.26 -20.25
N THR A 200 17.60 1.58 -19.33
CA THR A 200 17.18 0.64 -18.28
C THR A 200 16.29 -0.46 -18.85
N ALA A 201 16.15 -1.59 -18.15
CA ALA A 201 15.28 -2.69 -18.59
C ALA A 201 13.82 -2.25 -18.82
N LEU A 202 13.32 -1.29 -18.05
CA LEU A 202 11.98 -0.72 -18.23
C LEU A 202 11.90 0.20 -19.46
N GLU A 203 12.89 1.06 -19.67
CA GLU A 203 12.97 1.91 -20.87
C GLU A 203 13.08 1.05 -22.14
N GLU A 204 13.86 -0.03 -22.10
CA GLU A 204 13.99 -0.97 -23.22
C GLU A 204 12.64 -1.62 -23.57
N LEU A 205 11.86 -2.05 -22.57
CA LEU A 205 10.50 -2.53 -22.80
C LEU A 205 9.61 -1.45 -23.44
N ILE A 206 9.68 -0.20 -22.95
CA ILE A 206 8.83 0.87 -23.48
C ILE A 206 9.21 1.23 -24.93
N TYR A 207 10.51 1.35 -25.22
CA TYR A 207 10.98 1.75 -26.54
C TYR A 207 10.95 0.62 -27.58
N THR A 208 10.98 -0.65 -27.17
CA THR A 208 10.76 -1.78 -28.09
C THR A 208 9.34 -1.77 -28.69
N PHE A 209 8.35 -1.31 -27.94
CA PHE A 209 6.97 -1.12 -28.41
C PHE A 209 6.69 0.25 -29.08
N GLY A 210 7.74 1.00 -29.45
CA GLY A 210 7.59 2.27 -30.15
C GLY A 210 7.46 3.51 -29.25
N GLY A 211 7.79 3.38 -27.96
CA GLY A 211 7.88 4.49 -27.02
C GLY A 211 6.71 4.59 -26.03
N PRO A 212 6.75 5.54 -25.08
CA PRO A 212 5.82 5.60 -23.95
C PRO A 212 4.34 5.69 -24.35
N TRP A 213 4.04 6.47 -25.39
CA TRP A 213 2.67 6.67 -25.86
C TRP A 213 2.09 5.43 -26.53
N LEU A 214 2.83 4.81 -27.44
CA LEU A 214 2.38 3.59 -28.13
C LEU A 214 2.27 2.42 -27.15
N PHE A 215 3.26 2.24 -26.29
CA PHE A 215 3.21 1.23 -25.22
C PHE A 215 2.00 1.43 -24.30
N GLY A 216 1.76 2.67 -23.85
CA GLY A 216 0.61 3.02 -23.02
C GLY A 216 -0.73 2.75 -23.70
N CYS A 217 -0.89 3.12 -24.97
CA CYS A 217 -2.09 2.84 -25.75
C CYS A 217 -2.32 1.34 -25.98
N LEU A 218 -1.27 0.58 -26.29
CA LEU A 218 -1.34 -0.87 -26.46
C LEU A 218 -1.72 -1.56 -25.15
N LEU A 219 -1.06 -1.19 -24.04
CA LEU A 219 -1.38 -1.71 -22.71
C LEU A 219 -2.82 -1.38 -22.33
N PHE A 220 -3.27 -0.13 -22.50
CA PHE A 220 -4.64 0.27 -22.21
C PHE A 220 -5.65 -0.50 -23.06
N SER A 221 -5.41 -0.66 -24.36
CA SER A 221 -6.26 -1.45 -25.26
C SER A 221 -6.37 -2.91 -24.82
N LEU A 222 -5.23 -3.53 -24.46
CA LEU A 222 -5.19 -4.89 -23.93
C LEU A 222 -5.96 -5.01 -22.60
N LEU A 223 -5.78 -4.06 -21.68
CA LEU A 223 -6.50 -4.03 -20.41
C LEU A 223 -8.00 -3.88 -20.59
N MET A 224 -8.43 -3.01 -21.51
CA MET A 224 -9.84 -2.84 -21.84
C MET A 224 -10.44 -4.10 -22.44
N LEU A 225 -9.72 -4.78 -23.36
CA LEU A 225 -10.16 -6.03 -23.95
C LEU A 225 -10.28 -7.14 -22.90
N LEU A 226 -9.27 -7.29 -22.03
CA LEU A 226 -9.31 -8.27 -20.94
C LEU A 226 -10.42 -7.95 -19.92
N ALA A 227 -10.63 -6.67 -19.59
CA ALA A 227 -11.70 -6.26 -18.68
C ALA A 227 -13.09 -6.54 -19.28
N LEU A 228 -13.28 -6.35 -20.58
CA LEU A 228 -14.50 -6.72 -21.30
C LEU A 228 -14.71 -8.23 -21.25
N VAL A 229 -13.67 -9.03 -21.51
CA VAL A 229 -13.73 -10.50 -21.39
C VAL A 229 -14.11 -10.92 -19.98
N LEU A 230 -13.51 -10.33 -18.94
CA LEU A 230 -13.87 -10.59 -17.54
C LEU A 230 -15.31 -10.17 -17.23
N SER A 231 -15.81 -9.06 -17.81
CA SER A 231 -17.20 -8.63 -17.62
C SER A 231 -18.20 -9.59 -18.28
N VAL A 232 -17.89 -10.07 -19.49
CA VAL A 232 -18.70 -11.07 -20.20
C VAL A 232 -18.65 -12.41 -19.46
N ALA A 233 -17.47 -12.80 -18.98
CA ALA A 233 -17.30 -13.99 -18.15
C ALA A 233 -18.11 -13.87 -16.85
N ARG A 234 -18.06 -12.72 -16.19
CA ARG A 234 -18.87 -12.43 -14.99
C ARG A 234 -20.36 -12.61 -15.26
N ILE A 235 -20.86 -12.04 -16.36
CA ILE A 235 -22.27 -12.21 -16.75
C ILE A 235 -22.57 -13.68 -17.04
N LYS A 236 -21.71 -14.36 -17.83
CA LYS A 236 -21.95 -15.74 -18.29
C LYS A 236 -21.84 -16.79 -17.17
N PHE A 237 -20.84 -16.69 -16.31
CA PHE A 237 -20.62 -17.61 -15.18
C PHE A 237 -21.42 -17.22 -13.95
N GLY A 238 -21.72 -15.93 -13.75
CA GLY A 238 -22.60 -15.45 -12.69
C GLY A 238 -24.08 -15.77 -12.94
N SER A 239 -24.50 -15.89 -14.21
CA SER A 239 -25.83 -16.41 -14.60
C SER A 239 -25.87 -17.93 -14.74
N GLY A 240 -24.78 -18.65 -14.42
CA GLY A 240 -24.70 -20.10 -14.60
C GLY A 240 -25.61 -20.93 -13.68
N ASP A 241 -26.09 -20.35 -12.58
CA ASP A 241 -26.99 -21.02 -11.63
C ASP A 241 -28.46 -20.57 -11.73
N GLU A 242 -28.80 -19.62 -12.60
CA GLU A 242 -30.19 -19.25 -12.88
C GLU A 242 -30.33 -18.96 -14.39
N LEU A 243 -30.99 -19.85 -15.14
CA LEU A 243 -31.53 -19.51 -16.45
C LEU A 243 -32.67 -18.50 -16.27
N PRO A 244 -32.67 -17.37 -17.01
CA PRO A 244 -33.92 -16.87 -17.57
C PRO A 244 -33.81 -16.66 -19.09
N GLY A 245 -34.89 -16.99 -19.80
CA GLY A 245 -35.07 -16.65 -21.21
C GLY A 245 -35.15 -15.13 -21.45
N PRO A 246 -35.04 -14.67 -22.71
CA PRO A 246 -34.86 -13.27 -23.04
C PRO A 246 -36.20 -12.50 -23.00
N VAL A 247 -36.33 -11.47 -22.16
CA VAL A 247 -37.35 -10.42 -22.32
C VAL A 247 -36.78 -9.05 -21.90
N PRO A 248 -36.97 -7.98 -22.71
CA PRO A 248 -36.40 -6.65 -22.44
C PRO A 248 -37.19 -5.83 -21.39
N ALA A 249 -36.51 -4.83 -20.85
CA ALA A 249 -36.89 -3.99 -19.71
C ALA A 249 -38.19 -3.18 -19.86
N ARG A 250 -39.10 -3.23 -18.85
CA ARG A 250 -39.72 -2.06 -18.17
C ARG A 250 -40.78 -2.43 -17.10
N ARG A 251 -40.73 -1.68 -15.98
CA ARG A 251 -41.77 -1.34 -14.97
C ARG A 251 -42.18 -2.38 -13.91
N GLY A 252 -41.76 -2.12 -12.66
CA GLY A 252 -42.62 -1.96 -11.47
C GLY A 252 -43.37 -3.16 -10.88
N SER A 253 -42.84 -3.70 -9.77
CA SER A 253 -43.48 -4.52 -8.69
C SER A 253 -43.97 -5.94 -9.04
N PRO A 254 -44.22 -6.81 -8.04
CA PRO A 254 -43.41 -7.16 -6.87
C PRO A 254 -42.99 -8.65 -6.91
N ILE A 255 -42.18 -9.01 -5.93
CA ILE A 255 -41.56 -10.31 -5.64
C ILE A 255 -42.53 -11.48 -5.85
N ASP A 256 -42.22 -12.37 -6.79
CA ASP A 256 -42.72 -13.74 -6.77
C ASP A 256 -41.78 -14.67 -7.55
N ARG A 257 -41.04 -15.51 -6.81
CA ARG A 257 -41.12 -16.97 -6.91
C ARG A 257 -39.95 -17.62 -6.16
N SER A 258 -40.31 -18.09 -4.98
CA SER A 258 -39.92 -19.38 -4.43
C SER A 258 -39.26 -20.32 -5.43
N PHE A 259 -38.07 -20.81 -5.05
CA PHE A 259 -37.48 -22.06 -5.52
C PHE A 259 -38.53 -23.19 -5.59
N PRO A 260 -38.39 -24.18 -6.49
CA PRO A 260 -39.26 -25.35 -6.50
C PRO A 260 -39.02 -26.11 -5.19
N PHE A 261 -39.91 -25.87 -4.22
CA PHE A 261 -39.78 -26.28 -2.83
C PHE A 261 -40.67 -27.49 -2.61
N LEU A 262 -40.13 -28.56 -2.02
CA LEU A 262 -40.90 -29.75 -1.67
C LEU A 262 -41.89 -29.40 -0.57
N GLU A 263 -43.15 -29.21 -0.96
CA GLU A 263 -44.27 -28.70 -0.16
C GLU A 263 -44.50 -29.53 1.12
N SER A 264 -44.27 -30.85 1.09
CA SER A 264 -44.48 -31.74 2.23
C SER A 264 -43.45 -31.60 3.35
N LEU A 265 -42.20 -31.25 3.02
CA LEU A 265 -41.15 -31.04 4.02
C LEU A 265 -41.23 -29.63 4.60
N ASN A 266 -41.74 -28.66 3.84
CA ASN A 266 -42.03 -27.33 4.37
C ASN A 266 -43.14 -27.39 5.39
N GLU A 267 -44.21 -28.11 5.11
CA GLU A 267 -45.37 -28.18 6.01
C GLU A 267 -44.98 -28.82 7.36
N VAL A 268 -44.13 -29.85 7.34
CA VAL A 268 -43.56 -30.47 8.55
C VAL A 268 -42.51 -29.58 9.24
N LEU A 269 -41.67 -28.83 8.48
CA LEU A 269 -40.77 -27.85 9.08
C LEU A 269 -41.50 -26.62 9.61
N GLU A 270 -42.57 -26.17 8.98
CA GLU A 270 -43.36 -25.01 9.39
C GLU A 270 -44.22 -25.35 10.60
N THR A 271 -44.77 -26.55 10.68
CA THR A 271 -45.45 -27.06 11.88
C THR A 271 -44.48 -27.19 13.06
N SER A 272 -43.32 -27.81 12.89
CA SER A 272 -42.30 -27.85 13.95
C SER A 272 -41.76 -26.46 14.33
N ARG A 273 -41.54 -25.56 13.37
CA ARG A 273 -41.11 -24.16 13.63
C ARG A 273 -42.18 -23.34 14.36
N THR A 274 -43.46 -23.61 14.13
CA THR A 274 -44.57 -22.90 14.80
C THR A 274 -44.86 -23.46 16.18
N GLU A 275 -44.69 -24.77 16.40
CA GLU A 275 -44.72 -25.37 17.75
C GLU A 275 -43.56 -24.89 18.63
N GLU A 276 -42.37 -24.73 18.05
CA GLU A 276 -41.18 -24.22 18.76
C GLU A 276 -41.33 -22.76 19.19
N SER A 277 -41.95 -21.90 18.37
CA SER A 277 -42.14 -20.50 18.75
C SER A 277 -43.19 -20.31 19.84
N GLN A 278 -44.19 -21.20 19.90
CA GLN A 278 -45.24 -21.18 20.93
C GLN A 278 -44.75 -21.67 22.29
N THR A 279 -43.72 -22.51 22.34
CA THR A 279 -43.17 -23.07 23.60
C THR A 279 -41.98 -22.28 24.17
N HIS A 280 -41.51 -21.24 23.47
CA HIS A 280 -40.34 -20.44 23.87
C HIS A 280 -40.59 -19.56 25.10
N VAL A 281 -39.77 -19.71 26.15
CA VAL A 281 -39.85 -18.96 27.42
C VAL A 281 -38.98 -17.72 27.39
N HIS A 282 -37.66 -17.91 27.24
CA HIS A 282 -36.69 -16.83 27.40
C HIS A 282 -35.42 -17.10 26.60
N ARG A 283 -34.86 -16.01 26.06
CA ARG A 283 -33.57 -15.98 25.35
C ARG A 283 -32.52 -15.36 26.25
N MET A 284 -31.48 -16.11 26.57
CA MET A 284 -30.35 -15.65 27.37
C MET A 284 -29.13 -15.41 26.48
N TYR A 285 -28.66 -14.17 26.43
CA TYR A 285 -27.49 -13.79 25.63
C TYR A 285 -26.19 -14.12 26.37
N LEU A 286 -25.20 -14.63 25.63
CA LEU A 286 -23.84 -14.81 26.15
C LEU A 286 -23.16 -13.43 26.19
N SER A 287 -22.48 -13.16 27.31
CA SER A 287 -21.68 -11.97 27.52
C SER A 287 -20.30 -12.11 26.85
N GLY A 288 -19.70 -10.99 26.48
CA GLY A 288 -18.40 -10.93 25.79
C GLY A 288 -18.48 -10.82 24.27
N ASN A 289 -17.39 -10.36 23.66
CA ASN A 289 -17.29 -10.06 22.21
C ASN A 289 -16.67 -11.19 21.38
N ASN A 290 -16.56 -12.39 21.97
CA ASN A 290 -15.95 -13.57 21.34
C ASN A 290 -14.53 -13.33 20.83
N THR A 291 -13.71 -12.63 21.61
CA THR A 291 -12.28 -12.41 21.31
C THR A 291 -11.41 -13.32 22.16
N PHE A 292 -10.14 -13.49 21.79
CA PHE A 292 -9.20 -14.27 22.62
C PHE A 292 -9.00 -13.67 24.02
N SER A 293 -9.16 -12.35 24.16
CA SER A 293 -9.12 -11.66 25.46
C SER A 293 -10.41 -11.79 26.27
N GLU A 294 -11.54 -11.96 25.59
CA GLU A 294 -12.86 -12.04 26.22
C GLU A 294 -13.74 -13.05 25.47
N PRO A 295 -13.66 -14.34 25.83
CA PRO A 295 -14.52 -15.37 25.28
C PRO A 295 -15.97 -15.18 25.74
N TRP A 296 -16.88 -15.87 25.05
CA TRP A 296 -18.27 -15.92 25.48
C TRP A 296 -18.42 -16.56 26.86
N HIS A 297 -19.29 -15.99 27.68
CA HIS A 297 -19.62 -16.54 28.98
C HIS A 297 -21.07 -16.24 29.38
N LEU A 298 -21.68 -17.15 30.13
CA LEU A 298 -22.98 -17.00 30.77
C LEU A 298 -22.81 -16.63 32.25
N PRO A 299 -23.66 -15.74 32.81
CA PRO A 299 -23.67 -15.48 34.23
C PRO A 299 -24.24 -16.66 35.03
N HIS A 300 -23.68 -16.90 36.21
CA HIS A 300 -24.08 -17.95 37.16
C HIS A 300 -25.43 -17.72 37.86
N SER A 301 -26.19 -16.68 37.51
CA SER A 301 -27.51 -16.44 38.09
C SER A 301 -28.57 -16.52 37.00
N PRO A 302 -29.52 -17.47 37.06
CA PRO A 302 -30.58 -17.55 36.06
C PRO A 302 -31.49 -16.31 36.16
N PRO A 303 -31.94 -15.75 35.02
CA PRO A 303 -32.93 -14.67 35.00
C PRO A 303 -34.24 -15.09 35.67
N LYS A 304 -35.02 -14.14 36.21
CA LYS A 304 -36.29 -14.41 36.91
C LYS A 304 -37.31 -15.23 36.11
N ALA A 305 -37.27 -15.13 34.77
CA ALA A 305 -38.13 -15.93 33.89
C ALA A 305 -37.66 -17.39 33.76
N VAL A 306 -36.38 -17.65 33.96
CA VAL A 306 -35.73 -18.97 33.82
C VAL A 306 -35.62 -19.69 35.18
N THR A 307 -35.52 -18.95 36.29
CA THR A 307 -35.52 -19.50 37.66
C THR A 307 -36.72 -20.40 37.95
N GLU A 308 -37.85 -20.18 37.28
CA GLU A 308 -39.07 -20.97 37.46
C GLU A 308 -39.03 -22.34 36.75
N ILE A 309 -38.25 -22.47 35.67
CA ILE A 309 -38.16 -23.68 34.84
C ILE A 309 -36.88 -24.50 35.10
N VAL A 310 -35.90 -23.95 35.82
CA VAL A 310 -34.59 -24.58 36.04
C VAL A 310 -34.29 -24.81 37.54
N TYR A 311 -33.51 -25.85 37.85
CA TYR A 311 -32.86 -26.03 39.16
C TYR A 311 -31.56 -25.21 39.21
N GLU A 312 -31.46 -24.26 40.14
CA GLU A 312 -30.34 -23.30 40.22
C GLU A 312 -28.96 -23.98 40.32
N ASP A 313 -28.80 -25.00 41.17
CA ASP A 313 -27.51 -25.70 41.33
C ASP A 313 -27.08 -26.47 40.07
N ALA A 314 -28.04 -27.05 39.33
CA ALA A 314 -27.77 -27.75 38.08
C ALA A 314 -27.53 -26.77 36.92
N PHE A 315 -28.17 -25.60 36.96
CA PHE A 315 -27.91 -24.50 36.04
C PHE A 315 -26.48 -23.98 36.16
N ASN A 316 -25.98 -23.82 37.39
CA ASN A 316 -24.63 -23.30 37.61
C ASN A 316 -23.56 -24.24 37.04
N ARG A 317 -23.74 -25.57 37.20
CA ARG A 317 -22.87 -26.57 36.57
C ARG A 317 -22.92 -26.52 35.04
N PHE A 318 -24.12 -26.36 34.48
CA PHE A 318 -24.28 -26.16 33.03
C PHE A 318 -23.57 -24.89 32.53
N VAL A 319 -23.65 -23.80 33.30
CA VAL A 319 -22.95 -22.54 33.00
C VAL A 319 -21.43 -22.74 33.05
N ASP A 320 -20.90 -23.45 34.05
CA ASP A 320 -19.47 -23.75 34.15
C ASP A 320 -18.96 -24.53 32.93
N GLU A 321 -19.70 -25.56 32.50
CA GLU A 321 -19.36 -26.36 31.32
C GLU A 321 -19.43 -25.54 30.02
N ILE A 322 -20.44 -24.69 29.84
CA ILE A 322 -20.52 -23.77 28.69
C ILE A 322 -19.35 -22.78 28.69
N ASN A 323 -19.05 -22.18 29.84
CA ASN A 323 -17.98 -21.19 29.97
C ASN A 323 -16.60 -21.81 29.70
N GLU A 324 -16.39 -23.05 30.15
CA GLU A 324 -15.17 -23.81 29.85
C GLU A 324 -15.06 -24.12 28.35
N LEU A 325 -16.14 -24.62 27.73
CA LEU A 325 -16.18 -24.91 26.29
C LEU A 325 -15.96 -23.66 25.42
N ALA A 326 -16.50 -22.51 25.84
CA ALA A 326 -16.36 -21.24 25.15
C ALA A 326 -14.95 -20.62 25.28
N SER A 327 -14.14 -21.04 26.27
CA SER A 327 -12.81 -20.50 26.51
C SER A 327 -11.80 -20.82 25.40
N TYR A 328 -10.86 -19.91 25.16
CA TYR A 328 -9.81 -20.06 24.15
C TYR A 328 -8.48 -20.52 24.77
N GLN A 329 -7.76 -21.39 24.06
CA GLN A 329 -6.41 -21.77 24.45
C GLN A 329 -5.39 -20.69 24.05
N TRP A 330 -4.32 -20.54 24.83
CA TRP A 330 -3.32 -19.47 24.66
C TRP A 330 -2.62 -19.49 23.29
N TRP A 331 -2.37 -20.68 22.72
CA TRP A 331 -1.70 -20.82 21.43
C TRP A 331 -2.59 -20.31 20.27
N GLU A 332 -3.91 -20.37 20.41
CA GLU A 332 -4.85 -19.90 19.38
C GLU A 332 -4.73 -18.38 19.20
N GLY A 333 -4.61 -17.66 20.32
CA GLY A 333 -4.35 -16.22 20.34
C GLY A 333 -2.94 -15.87 19.85
N SER A 334 -1.96 -16.72 20.12
CA SER A 334 -0.58 -16.53 19.63
C SER A 334 -0.49 -16.63 18.11
N VAL A 335 -1.15 -17.63 17.51
CA VAL A 335 -1.25 -17.77 16.04
C VAL A 335 -1.97 -16.56 15.43
N TYR A 336 -3.06 -16.12 16.05
CA TYR A 336 -3.75 -14.90 15.62
C TYR A 336 -2.85 -13.66 15.67
N GLY A 337 -2.07 -13.47 16.74
CA GLY A 337 -1.14 -12.35 16.86
C GLY A 337 -0.05 -12.33 15.79
N ILE A 338 0.52 -13.49 15.46
CA ILE A 338 1.50 -13.63 14.37
C ILE A 338 0.83 -13.27 13.03
N LEU A 339 -0.33 -13.85 12.74
CA LEU A 339 -1.07 -13.56 11.50
C LEU A 339 -1.50 -12.10 11.40
N CYS A 340 -1.90 -11.45 12.49
CA CYS A 340 -2.25 -10.03 12.49
C CYS A 340 -1.09 -9.15 12.01
N THR A 341 0.15 -9.54 12.31
CA THR A 341 1.36 -8.79 11.94
C THR A 341 1.72 -8.98 10.47
N PHE A 342 1.63 -10.21 9.94
CA PHE A 342 2.08 -10.54 8.58
C PHE A 342 0.96 -10.58 7.52
N ALA A 343 -0.28 -10.85 7.93
CA ALA A 343 -1.42 -11.09 7.03
C ALA A 343 -2.76 -10.95 7.77
N TYR A 344 -3.14 -9.72 8.10
CA TYR A 344 -4.40 -9.43 8.81
C TYR A 344 -5.68 -10.12 8.25
N PRO A 345 -5.89 -10.27 6.92
CA PRO A 345 -7.10 -10.93 6.40
C PRO A 345 -7.10 -12.43 6.71
N LEU A 346 -5.91 -13.07 6.78
CA LEU A 346 -5.77 -14.44 7.25
C LEU A 346 -5.96 -14.55 8.77
N ALA A 347 -5.56 -13.54 9.53
CA ALA A 347 -5.84 -13.49 10.96
C ALA A 347 -7.35 -13.46 11.23
N TRP A 348 -8.09 -12.66 10.44
CA TRP A 348 -9.55 -12.62 10.53
C TRP A 348 -10.19 -13.96 10.14
N SER A 349 -9.75 -14.60 9.05
CA SER A 349 -10.30 -15.90 8.66
C SER A 349 -9.98 -17.01 9.67
N TRP A 350 -8.79 -17.00 10.25
CA TRP A 350 -8.39 -17.88 11.37
C TRP A 350 -9.33 -17.70 12.57
N MET A 351 -9.55 -16.45 12.99
CA MET A 351 -10.45 -16.13 14.10
C MET A 351 -11.87 -16.62 13.83
N GLN A 352 -12.41 -16.35 12.63
CA GLN A 352 -13.76 -16.78 12.26
C GLN A 352 -13.89 -18.31 12.21
N TRP A 353 -12.86 -19.00 11.74
CA TRP A 353 -12.82 -20.47 11.76
C TRP A 353 -12.83 -21.02 13.20
N ARG A 354 -12.04 -20.44 14.11
CA ARG A 354 -12.05 -20.83 15.54
C ARG A 354 -13.41 -20.58 16.19
N ARG A 355 -14.02 -19.41 15.95
CA ARG A 355 -15.38 -19.09 16.44
C ARG A 355 -16.42 -20.09 15.94
N LYS A 356 -16.36 -20.45 14.66
CA LYS A 356 -17.29 -21.43 14.07
C LYS A 356 -17.13 -22.80 14.72
N LYS A 357 -15.89 -23.25 14.94
CA LYS A 357 -15.61 -24.51 15.63
C LYS A 357 -16.17 -24.50 17.06
N LYS A 358 -15.98 -23.42 17.81
CA LYS A 358 -16.51 -23.27 19.17
C LYS A 358 -18.04 -23.29 19.21
N MET A 359 -18.69 -22.58 18.29
CA MET A 359 -20.15 -22.61 18.17
C MET A 359 -20.69 -24.00 17.80
N GLN A 360 -19.98 -24.74 16.95
CA GLN A 360 -20.33 -26.13 16.64
C GLN A 360 -20.22 -27.03 17.87
N GLN A 361 -19.14 -26.91 18.63
CA GLN A 361 -18.95 -27.65 19.89
C GLN A 361 -20.04 -27.34 20.92
N LEU A 362 -20.37 -26.06 21.13
CA LEU A 362 -21.46 -25.66 22.02
C LEU A 362 -22.82 -26.24 21.57
N ARG A 363 -23.08 -26.26 20.27
CA ARG A 363 -24.32 -26.82 19.71
C ARG A 363 -24.39 -28.35 19.86
N GLU A 364 -23.27 -29.05 19.62
CA GLU A 364 -23.18 -30.51 19.79
C GLU A 364 -23.31 -30.89 21.27
N PHE A 365 -22.66 -30.16 22.16
CA PHE A 365 -22.75 -30.33 23.60
C PHE A 365 -24.22 -30.24 24.08
N VAL A 366 -24.92 -29.13 23.77
CA VAL A 366 -26.30 -28.95 24.23
C VAL A 366 -27.28 -29.91 23.55
N ARG A 367 -27.02 -30.34 22.31
CA ARG A 367 -27.93 -31.24 21.58
C ARG A 367 -27.78 -32.71 21.96
N SER A 368 -26.58 -33.14 22.34
CA SER A 368 -26.26 -34.58 22.39
C SER A 368 -25.46 -35.04 23.61
N GLU A 369 -24.68 -34.18 24.24
CA GLU A 369 -23.83 -34.57 25.38
C GLU A 369 -24.48 -34.19 26.72
N TYR A 370 -25.17 -33.05 26.77
CA TYR A 370 -25.82 -32.56 27.98
C TYR A 370 -27.20 -33.19 28.18
N ASP A 371 -27.46 -33.72 29.38
CA ASP A 371 -28.70 -34.43 29.74
C ASP A 371 -29.89 -33.51 30.07
N HIS A 372 -29.75 -32.20 29.85
CA HIS A 372 -30.70 -31.17 30.23
C HIS A 372 -31.11 -31.22 31.71
N ALA A 373 -30.29 -31.78 32.61
CA ALA A 373 -30.63 -32.00 34.02
C ALA A 373 -31.01 -30.71 34.77
N CYS A 374 -30.62 -29.55 34.26
CA CYS A 374 -31.03 -28.28 34.82
C CYS A 374 -32.54 -28.02 34.68
N LEU A 375 -33.23 -28.56 33.66
CA LEU A 375 -34.65 -28.34 33.44
C LEU A 375 -35.53 -29.11 34.45
N ARG A 376 -36.63 -28.48 34.90
CA ARG A 376 -37.59 -29.10 35.82
C ARG A 376 -38.52 -30.10 35.13
N SER A 377 -38.91 -29.85 33.87
CA SER A 377 -39.79 -30.76 33.13
C SER A 377 -39.10 -32.11 32.88
N CYS A 378 -39.86 -33.21 33.05
CA CYS A 378 -39.37 -34.56 32.78
C CYS A 378 -39.32 -34.85 31.28
N ARG A 379 -40.32 -34.36 30.52
CA ARG A 379 -40.41 -34.52 29.07
C ARG A 379 -39.27 -33.81 28.34
N SER A 380 -38.97 -32.57 28.68
CA SER A 380 -37.88 -31.80 28.05
C SER A 380 -36.51 -32.46 28.27
N ARG A 381 -36.29 -33.08 29.44
CA ARG A 381 -35.09 -33.89 29.75
C ARG A 381 -35.03 -35.19 28.95
N ALA A 382 -36.14 -35.91 28.87
CA ALA A 382 -36.19 -37.19 28.16
C ALA A 382 -36.03 -37.04 26.64
N LEU A 383 -36.54 -35.96 26.06
CA LEU A 383 -36.53 -35.70 24.62
C LEU A 383 -35.33 -34.88 24.14
N TYR A 384 -34.51 -34.33 25.04
CA TYR A 384 -33.44 -33.38 24.70
C TYR A 384 -33.94 -32.16 23.91
N GLU A 385 -35.13 -31.65 24.28
CA GLU A 385 -35.88 -30.64 23.50
C GLU A 385 -36.12 -29.30 24.23
N GLY A 386 -35.52 -29.07 25.40
CA GLY A 386 -35.79 -27.87 26.21
C GLY A 386 -34.78 -26.72 26.12
N ILE A 387 -33.61 -26.92 25.52
CA ILE A 387 -32.56 -25.88 25.41
C ILE A 387 -31.98 -25.92 24.00
N LYS A 388 -31.84 -24.75 23.35
CA LYS A 388 -31.14 -24.64 22.07
C LYS A 388 -30.13 -23.50 22.10
N VAL A 389 -28.98 -23.73 21.46
CA VAL A 389 -27.93 -22.72 21.32
C VAL A 389 -27.84 -22.24 19.87
N ALA A 390 -27.96 -20.95 19.69
CA ALA A 390 -27.83 -20.28 18.40
C ALA A 390 -26.93 -19.05 18.51
N ALA A 391 -26.46 -18.59 17.35
CA ALA A 391 -25.55 -17.45 17.25
C ALA A 391 -25.86 -16.68 15.99
N THR A 392 -25.49 -15.40 16.00
CA THR A 392 -25.58 -14.53 14.84
C THR A 392 -24.64 -15.02 13.73
N SER A 393 -24.93 -14.63 12.48
CA SER A 393 -24.17 -15.07 11.29
C SER A 393 -22.69 -14.65 11.31
N ASP A 394 -22.38 -13.56 12.00
CA ASP A 394 -21.04 -13.05 12.23
C ASP A 394 -20.31 -13.72 13.40
N LEU A 395 -21.00 -14.57 14.19
CA LEU A 395 -20.48 -15.27 15.37
C LEU A 395 -19.92 -14.33 16.44
N MET A 396 -20.44 -13.10 16.53
CA MET A 396 -20.08 -12.15 17.58
C MET A 396 -21.00 -12.27 18.80
N LEU A 397 -22.27 -12.60 18.57
CA LEU A 397 -23.28 -12.76 19.61
C LEU A 397 -23.83 -14.19 19.57
N ALA A 398 -23.85 -14.86 20.72
CA ALA A 398 -24.48 -16.15 20.92
C ALA A 398 -25.59 -16.03 21.97
N TYR A 399 -26.58 -16.91 21.89
CA TYR A 399 -27.67 -16.97 22.85
C TYR A 399 -28.17 -18.41 23.04
N VAL A 400 -28.75 -18.63 24.21
CA VAL A 400 -29.40 -19.87 24.62
C VAL A 400 -30.89 -19.62 24.77
N ASP A 401 -31.68 -20.35 24.00
CA ASP A 401 -33.15 -20.30 24.02
C ASP A 401 -33.69 -21.46 24.88
N PHE A 402 -34.60 -21.14 25.80
CA PHE A 402 -35.27 -22.10 26.68
C PHE A 402 -36.72 -22.34 26.23
N PHE A 403 -37.13 -23.60 26.16
CA PHE A 403 -38.46 -24.04 25.72
C PHE A 403 -39.17 -24.85 26.81
N LEU A 404 -40.50 -24.72 26.87
CA LEU A 404 -41.34 -25.50 27.77
C LEU A 404 -41.52 -26.92 27.25
N GLY A 405 -41.51 -27.89 28.16
CA GLY A 405 -41.78 -29.29 27.84
C GLY A 405 -43.27 -29.62 27.75
N GLY A 406 -44.15 -28.73 28.23
CA GLY A 406 -45.61 -28.93 28.28
C GLY A 406 -46.11 -29.71 29.49
N ASP A 407 -45.20 -30.24 30.32
CA ASP A 407 -45.54 -30.86 31.62
C ASP A 407 -45.82 -29.81 32.71
N GLU A 408 -45.35 -28.57 32.50
CA GLU A 408 -45.55 -27.45 33.40
C GLU A 408 -47.01 -26.97 33.32
N LYS A 409 -47.91 -27.56 34.11
CA LYS A 409 -49.35 -27.21 34.16
C LYS A 409 -49.62 -25.85 34.82
N ARG A 410 -49.15 -24.74 34.23
CA ARG A 410 -49.47 -23.36 34.64
C ARG A 410 -49.92 -22.55 33.42
N ASP A 411 -51.11 -21.97 33.49
CA ASP A 411 -51.72 -21.20 32.40
C ASP A 411 -51.00 -19.85 32.12
N ASP A 412 -50.09 -19.42 33.01
CA ASP A 412 -49.31 -18.18 32.91
C ASP A 412 -48.03 -18.32 32.05
N LEU A 413 -47.68 -19.55 31.62
CA LEU A 413 -46.47 -19.87 30.85
C LEU A 413 -46.85 -20.46 29.48
N PRO A 414 -46.25 -20.02 28.37
CA PRO A 414 -45.21 -19.01 28.26
C PRO A 414 -45.77 -17.57 28.35
N PRO A 415 -45.02 -16.60 28.90
CA PRO A 415 -45.53 -15.24 29.09
C PRO A 415 -45.81 -14.58 27.73
N PRO A 416 -46.97 -13.90 27.55
CA PRO A 416 -47.27 -13.12 26.34
C PRO A 416 -46.30 -11.94 26.20
N LEU A 417 -46.16 -11.40 24.99
CA LEU A 417 -45.20 -10.33 24.68
C LEU A 417 -45.29 -9.15 25.66
N HIS A 418 -46.51 -8.70 25.99
CA HIS A 418 -46.72 -7.59 26.92
C HIS A 418 -46.14 -7.80 28.32
N GLN A 419 -46.06 -9.05 28.80
CA GLN A 419 -45.44 -9.38 30.10
C GLN A 419 -43.91 -9.50 30.01
N ARG A 420 -43.36 -9.66 28.79
CA ARG A 420 -41.91 -9.68 28.54
C ARG A 420 -41.32 -8.28 28.34
N LEU A 421 -42.15 -7.28 28.09
CA LEU A 421 -41.73 -5.90 27.92
C LEU A 421 -41.47 -5.25 29.30
N PRO A 422 -40.40 -4.43 29.46
CA PRO A 422 -39.44 -4.05 28.44
C PRO A 422 -38.42 -5.17 28.12
N MET A 423 -38.13 -5.39 26.84
CA MET A 423 -37.15 -6.40 26.39
C MET A 423 -36.03 -5.77 25.58
N SER A 424 -34.78 -6.14 25.86
CA SER A 424 -33.59 -5.70 25.11
C SER A 424 -33.17 -6.76 24.10
N ILE A 425 -33.09 -6.38 22.83
CA ILE A 425 -32.59 -7.21 21.73
C ILE A 425 -31.20 -6.69 21.35
N LEU A 426 -30.16 -7.49 21.61
CA LEU A 426 -28.78 -7.05 21.36
C LEU A 426 -28.44 -7.08 19.86
N PHE A 427 -27.58 -6.15 19.44
CA PHE A 427 -27.00 -6.17 18.10
C PHE A 427 -25.85 -7.16 18.03
N GLY A 428 -25.77 -7.89 16.92
CA GLY A 428 -24.55 -8.54 16.47
C GLY A 428 -23.56 -7.51 15.91
N GLY A 429 -22.30 -7.91 15.77
CA GLY A 429 -21.23 -7.09 15.26
C GLY A 429 -20.59 -6.18 16.29
N ASP A 430 -19.41 -5.66 15.94
CA ASP A 430 -18.67 -4.68 16.74
C ASP A 430 -18.53 -3.32 16.04
N GLY A 431 -19.21 -3.14 14.90
CA GLY A 431 -19.09 -1.94 14.07
C GLY A 431 -17.74 -1.83 13.36
N SER A 432 -17.01 -2.93 13.23
CA SER A 432 -15.82 -3.02 12.37
C SER A 432 -16.22 -3.12 10.90
N TYR A 433 -15.24 -2.97 10.00
CA TYR A 433 -15.48 -3.14 8.58
C TYR A 433 -15.83 -4.59 8.21
N MET A 434 -15.42 -5.61 8.97
CA MET A 434 -15.79 -6.99 8.63
C MET A 434 -17.16 -7.37 9.18
N THR A 435 -17.48 -6.89 10.37
CA THR A 435 -18.69 -7.22 11.12
C THR A 435 -19.41 -5.94 11.54
N PRO A 436 -20.16 -5.30 10.63
CA PRO A 436 -20.99 -4.14 10.96
C PRO A 436 -22.06 -4.52 12.00
N PHE A 437 -22.59 -3.51 12.69
CA PHE A 437 -23.72 -3.75 13.59
C PHE A 437 -24.94 -4.25 12.81
N SER A 438 -25.57 -5.30 13.32
CA SER A 438 -26.79 -5.85 12.72
C SER A 438 -27.72 -6.44 13.77
N LEU A 439 -29.01 -6.26 13.57
CA LEU A 439 -30.08 -6.90 14.30
C LEU A 439 -30.50 -8.16 13.54
N GLN A 440 -30.27 -9.33 14.14
CA GLN A 440 -30.73 -10.60 13.59
C GLN A 440 -32.16 -10.88 14.05
N SER A 441 -33.09 -11.07 13.11
CA SER A 441 -34.46 -11.48 13.40
C SER A 441 -34.65 -12.95 13.06
N ASP A 442 -34.69 -13.80 14.08
CA ASP A 442 -35.01 -15.22 13.92
C ASP A 442 -36.52 -15.45 13.91
N ASN A 443 -36.94 -16.64 13.48
CA ASN A 443 -38.36 -17.04 13.49
C ASN A 443 -39.01 -16.89 14.87
N ILE A 444 -38.27 -17.16 15.95
CA ILE A 444 -38.76 -17.01 17.34
C ILE A 444 -39.06 -15.54 17.63
N LEU A 445 -38.12 -14.64 17.33
CA LEU A 445 -38.31 -13.20 17.57
C LEU A 445 -39.43 -12.64 16.70
N THR A 446 -39.49 -13.01 15.42
CA THR A 446 -40.58 -12.61 14.52
C THR A 446 -41.93 -13.11 15.03
N SER A 447 -42.02 -14.37 15.49
CA SER A 447 -43.26 -14.95 16.02
C SER A 447 -43.67 -14.36 17.37
N LEU A 448 -42.72 -13.86 18.18
CA LEU A 448 -43.03 -13.12 19.39
C LEU A 448 -43.56 -11.72 19.04
N MET A 449 -42.90 -11.02 18.11
CA MET A 449 -43.31 -9.69 17.67
C MET A 449 -44.65 -9.70 16.92
N SER A 450 -45.00 -10.82 16.25
CA SER A 450 -46.29 -10.97 15.56
C SER A 450 -47.51 -10.92 16.47
N GLN A 451 -47.34 -11.01 17.79
CA GLN A 451 -48.43 -10.80 18.76
C GLN A 451 -48.91 -9.34 18.79
N SER A 452 -48.10 -8.39 18.30
CA SER A 452 -48.46 -6.96 18.28
C SER A 452 -48.23 -6.29 16.93
N VAL A 453 -47.14 -6.62 16.21
CA VAL A 453 -46.77 -6.02 14.92
C VAL A 453 -46.78 -7.08 13.83
N PRO A 454 -47.44 -6.86 12.67
CA PRO A 454 -47.40 -7.79 11.55
C PRO A 454 -45.96 -8.17 11.14
N PRO A 455 -45.68 -9.45 10.82
CA PRO A 455 -44.34 -9.92 10.44
C PRO A 455 -43.71 -9.12 9.29
N THR A 456 -44.51 -8.70 8.30
CA THR A 456 -44.04 -7.90 7.16
C THR A 456 -43.47 -6.55 7.59
N ILE A 457 -44.16 -5.87 8.52
CA ILE A 457 -43.72 -4.58 9.09
C ILE A 457 -42.46 -4.79 9.95
N TRP A 458 -42.41 -5.87 10.74
CA TRP A 458 -41.23 -6.19 11.54
C TRP A 458 -40.00 -6.48 10.67
N TYR A 459 -40.12 -7.33 9.65
CA TYR A 459 -39.02 -7.61 8.73
C TYR A 459 -38.55 -6.35 7.99
N ARG A 460 -39.48 -5.49 7.57
CA ARG A 460 -39.17 -4.23 6.91
C ARG A 460 -38.40 -3.29 7.84
N LEU A 461 -38.83 -3.17 9.09
CA LEU A 461 -38.14 -2.39 10.13
C LEU A 461 -36.72 -2.91 10.37
N VAL A 462 -36.55 -4.22 10.55
CA VAL A 462 -35.25 -4.86 10.78
C VAL A 462 -34.32 -4.59 9.58
N ALA A 463 -34.82 -4.72 8.34
CA ALA A 463 -34.05 -4.44 7.14
C ALA A 463 -33.62 -2.96 7.05
N GLY A 464 -34.53 -2.03 7.36
CA GLY A 464 -34.24 -0.59 7.40
C GLY A 464 -33.22 -0.23 8.48
N LEU A 465 -33.38 -0.78 9.68
CA LEU A 465 -32.46 -0.57 10.79
C LEU A 465 -31.07 -1.13 10.46
N ASN A 466 -30.98 -2.34 9.91
CA ASN A 466 -29.71 -2.93 9.48
C ASN A 466 -29.02 -2.11 8.38
N ALA A 467 -29.78 -1.49 7.47
CA ALA A 467 -29.23 -0.58 6.47
C ALA A 467 -28.59 0.67 7.10
N GLN A 468 -29.15 1.20 8.19
CA GLN A 468 -28.59 2.33 8.94
C GLN A 468 -27.42 1.90 9.84
N LEU A 469 -27.57 0.81 10.60
CA LEU A 469 -26.54 0.26 11.49
C LEU A 469 -25.26 -0.12 10.75
N ARG A 470 -25.38 -0.54 9.48
CA ARG A 470 -24.24 -0.82 8.60
C ARG A 470 -23.28 0.38 8.44
N LEU A 471 -23.80 1.60 8.51
CA LEU A 471 -23.01 2.84 8.37
C LEU A 471 -22.30 3.24 9.67
N VAL A 472 -22.69 2.66 10.81
CA VAL A 472 -22.12 2.96 12.13
C VAL A 472 -20.74 2.35 12.29
N ARG A 473 -19.81 3.10 12.89
CA ARG A 473 -18.41 2.68 13.05
C ARG A 473 -17.90 2.83 14.48
N ARG A 474 -17.12 1.85 14.93
CA ARG A 474 -16.51 1.74 16.28
C ARG A 474 -15.65 2.93 16.74
N GLY A 475 -15.10 3.74 15.83
CA GLY A 475 -14.22 4.87 16.17
C GLY A 475 -14.86 6.25 16.05
N HIS A 476 -16.11 6.32 15.59
CA HIS A 476 -16.90 7.55 15.47
C HIS A 476 -18.35 7.22 15.87
N LEU A 477 -18.52 6.59 17.04
CA LEU A 477 -19.84 6.07 17.43
C LEU A 477 -20.82 7.23 17.67
N ARG A 478 -20.33 8.31 18.30
CA ARG A 478 -21.09 9.53 18.56
C ARG A 478 -21.72 10.13 17.30
N ALA A 479 -20.91 10.32 16.25
CA ALA A 479 -21.36 10.96 15.02
C ALA A 479 -22.29 10.06 14.18
N ASN A 480 -22.07 8.74 14.22
CA ASN A 480 -22.81 7.81 13.36
C ASN A 480 -24.08 7.25 13.98
N PHE A 481 -24.21 7.20 15.32
CA PHE A 481 -25.46 6.78 15.97
C PHE A 481 -26.54 7.87 15.97
N SER A 482 -26.18 9.15 15.92
CA SER A 482 -27.17 10.26 15.85
C SER A 482 -28.10 10.16 14.62
N PRO A 483 -27.62 9.84 13.41
CA PRO A 483 -28.49 9.52 12.28
C PRO A 483 -29.42 8.32 12.52
N VAL A 484 -28.98 7.31 13.28
CA VAL A 484 -29.79 6.11 13.59
C VAL A 484 -30.89 6.44 14.59
N THR A 485 -30.59 7.19 15.65
CA THR A 485 -31.60 7.65 16.62
C THR A 485 -32.63 8.55 15.95
N SER A 486 -32.19 9.48 15.11
CA SER A 486 -33.09 10.33 14.32
C SER A 486 -33.97 9.51 13.37
N TRP A 487 -33.43 8.48 12.70
CA TRP A 487 -34.21 7.60 11.84
C TRP A 487 -35.24 6.78 12.62
N LEU A 488 -34.89 6.27 13.80
CA LEU A 488 -35.84 5.56 14.67
C LEU A 488 -37.01 6.46 15.07
N GLU A 489 -36.76 7.71 15.46
CA GLU A 489 -37.81 8.64 15.87
C GLU A 489 -38.69 9.14 14.72
N THR A 490 -38.12 9.32 13.52
CA THR A 490 -38.85 9.88 12.37
C THR A 490 -39.51 8.84 11.49
N HIS A 491 -38.94 7.64 11.33
CA HIS A 491 -39.42 6.61 10.41
C HIS A 491 -40.06 5.41 11.12
N ALA A 492 -39.46 4.92 12.21
CA ALA A 492 -39.88 3.67 12.86
C ALA A 492 -40.95 3.89 13.94
N ASN A 493 -40.68 4.72 14.95
CA ASN A 493 -41.54 4.94 16.11
C ASN A 493 -42.95 5.46 15.78
N PRO A 494 -43.16 6.35 14.78
CA PRO A 494 -44.50 6.79 14.42
C PRO A 494 -45.42 5.65 13.95
N TYR A 495 -44.87 4.69 13.20
CA TYR A 495 -45.62 3.52 12.74
C TYR A 495 -45.77 2.46 13.82
N LEU A 496 -44.74 2.24 14.65
CA LEU A 496 -44.80 1.28 15.76
C LEU A 496 -45.76 1.70 16.87
N ARG A 497 -45.90 3.02 17.13
CA ARG A 497 -46.87 3.55 18.10
C ARG A 497 -48.31 3.20 17.73
N ALA A 498 -48.63 3.10 16.44
CA ALA A 498 -49.95 2.64 15.99
C ALA A 498 -50.26 1.18 16.43
N HIS A 499 -49.22 0.39 16.72
CA HIS A 499 -49.29 -0.98 17.21
C HIS A 499 -48.98 -1.11 18.72
N GLY A 500 -48.94 0.01 19.47
CA GLY A 500 -48.76 0.01 20.92
C GLY A 500 -47.33 -0.27 21.41
N ILE A 501 -46.34 -0.24 20.50
CA ILE A 501 -44.92 -0.49 20.81
C ILE A 501 -44.09 0.76 20.53
N HIS A 502 -43.10 1.01 21.40
CA HIS A 502 -42.09 2.03 21.22
C HIS A 502 -40.69 1.42 21.32
N VAL A 503 -39.75 1.95 20.54
CA VAL A 503 -38.40 1.38 20.43
C VAL A 503 -37.34 2.44 20.73
N TYR A 504 -36.37 2.06 21.55
CA TYR A 504 -35.22 2.89 21.92
C TYR A 504 -33.90 2.21 21.60
N LEU A 505 -32.90 3.01 21.23
CA LEU A 505 -31.52 2.55 21.16
C LEU A 505 -30.95 2.47 22.58
N THR A 506 -30.30 1.36 22.93
CA THR A 506 -29.71 1.15 24.25
C THR A 506 -28.24 0.78 24.19
N HIS A 507 -27.55 1.14 25.26
CA HIS A 507 -26.17 0.80 25.55
C HIS A 507 -26.13 0.11 26.91
N SER A 508 -25.46 -1.04 26.96
CA SER A 508 -25.22 -1.76 28.21
C SER A 508 -23.80 -1.48 28.72
N GLN A 509 -23.64 -1.51 30.05
CA GLN A 509 -22.37 -1.12 30.69
C GLN A 509 -21.18 -1.90 30.11
N PRO A 510 -20.01 -1.24 29.94
CA PRO A 510 -18.86 -1.87 29.34
C PRO A 510 -18.44 -3.11 30.10
N SER A 511 -18.12 -4.18 29.38
CA SER A 511 -17.52 -5.37 29.98
C SER A 511 -16.14 -5.06 30.59
N ALA A 512 -15.56 -6.00 31.34
CA ALA A 512 -14.23 -5.88 31.95
C ALA A 512 -13.11 -5.51 30.94
N SER A 513 -13.32 -5.81 29.65
CA SER A 513 -12.43 -5.47 28.53
C SER A 513 -12.63 -4.06 27.95
N GLY A 514 -13.64 -3.31 28.40
CA GLY A 514 -14.06 -2.03 27.83
C GLY A 514 -14.92 -2.15 26.56
N TYR A 515 -15.49 -3.34 26.27
CA TYR A 515 -16.42 -3.53 25.15
C TYR A 515 -17.84 -3.06 25.51
N ASP A 516 -18.36 -2.15 24.69
CA ASP A 516 -19.72 -1.63 24.78
C ASP A 516 -20.68 -2.48 23.93
N GLN A 517 -21.70 -3.06 24.55
CA GLN A 517 -22.76 -3.80 23.87
C GLN A 517 -23.95 -2.87 23.59
N PHE A 518 -24.34 -2.79 22.33
CA PHE A 518 -25.48 -1.99 21.85
C PHE A 518 -26.67 -2.88 21.50
N GLY A 519 -27.88 -2.34 21.66
CA GLY A 519 -29.09 -3.08 21.36
C GLY A 519 -30.32 -2.19 21.21
N LEU A 520 -31.44 -2.85 20.99
CA LEU A 520 -32.76 -2.28 20.79
C LEU A 520 -33.65 -2.62 21.98
N LEU A 521 -34.12 -1.61 22.71
CA LEU A 521 -35.08 -1.78 23.79
C LEU A 521 -36.50 -1.58 23.26
N VAL A 522 -37.31 -2.60 23.38
CA VAL A 522 -38.72 -2.59 23.00
C VAL A 522 -39.54 -2.37 24.27
N CYS A 523 -40.39 -1.34 24.27
CA CYS A 523 -41.25 -0.95 25.38
C CYS A 523 -42.71 -0.83 24.91
N THR A 524 -43.66 -0.93 25.83
CA THR A 524 -45.05 -0.52 25.57
C THR A 524 -45.16 1.01 25.63
N VAL A 525 -46.07 1.60 24.84
CA VAL A 525 -46.31 3.06 24.82
C VAL A 525 -46.74 3.59 26.20
N GLU A 526 -47.38 2.76 27.03
CA GLU A 526 -47.78 3.11 28.41
C GLU A 526 -46.59 3.22 29.38
N ASN A 527 -45.46 2.58 29.07
CA ASN A 527 -44.26 2.54 29.90
C ASN A 527 -43.13 3.44 29.34
N GLU A 528 -43.46 4.51 28.61
CA GLU A 528 -42.42 5.46 28.18
C GLU A 528 -41.67 6.02 29.40
N PRO A 529 -40.33 5.95 29.43
CA PRO A 529 -39.54 6.59 30.46
C PRO A 529 -39.75 8.10 30.35
N VAL A 530 -40.37 8.69 31.36
CA VAL A 530 -40.62 10.14 31.41
C VAL A 530 -39.27 10.88 31.32
N MET A 531 -39.11 11.65 30.25
CA MET A 531 -37.98 12.56 30.06
C MET A 531 -37.93 13.60 31.20
N PRO A 532 -36.75 13.93 31.76
CA PRO A 532 -36.60 15.19 32.48
C PRO A 532 -36.74 16.33 31.45
N SER A 533 -37.88 17.02 31.46
CA SER A 533 -38.13 18.18 30.62
C SER A 533 -37.20 19.32 31.02
N GLU A 534 -36.53 19.91 30.02
CA GLU A 534 -35.86 21.20 30.15
C GLU A 534 -36.92 22.31 30.23
N SER A 535 -37.26 22.71 31.45
CA SER A 535 -37.65 24.09 31.72
C SER A 535 -37.30 24.43 33.16
N GLU A 536 -36.09 24.95 33.38
CA GLU A 536 -35.84 26.09 34.27
C GLU A 536 -34.35 26.46 34.20
N ASN A 537 -34.05 27.38 33.28
CA ASN A 537 -32.82 28.15 33.34
C ASN A 537 -32.80 28.96 34.65
N ARG A 538 -31.62 28.96 35.29
CA ARG A 538 -31.19 29.89 36.34
C ARG A 538 -31.81 31.28 36.20
N SER A 539 -32.60 31.69 37.19
CA SER A 539 -32.37 32.88 38.02
C SER A 539 -33.64 33.19 38.81
N LEU A 540 -33.52 33.30 40.13
CA LEU A 540 -33.98 34.45 40.92
C LEU A 540 -33.74 34.19 42.42
N LEU A 541 -32.79 34.97 42.92
CA LEU A 541 -32.66 35.56 44.25
C LEU A 541 -33.66 35.14 45.35
N LEU A 542 -33.07 34.73 46.48
CA LEU A 542 -33.39 35.15 47.85
C LEU A 542 -34.79 35.76 48.07
N GLU A 543 -35.71 34.98 48.65
CA GLU A 543 -36.64 35.56 49.62
C GLU A 543 -37.12 34.54 50.68
N LYS A 544 -37.19 35.05 51.91
CA LYS A 544 -37.46 34.37 53.18
C LYS A 544 -38.98 34.13 53.39
N ASN A 545 -39.36 32.87 53.68
CA ASN A 545 -40.44 32.40 54.59
C ASN A 545 -41.92 32.86 54.37
N PRO A 546 -42.95 32.23 55.01
CA PRO A 546 -43.02 30.93 55.71
C PRO A 546 -44.23 30.02 55.32
N ARG A 547 -44.02 28.71 55.55
CA ARG A 547 -44.93 27.60 55.95
C ARG A 547 -46.47 27.74 55.81
N THR A 548 -47.07 26.83 55.04
CA THR A 548 -48.43 26.28 55.24
C THR A 548 -48.41 24.73 55.17
N PRO A 549 -49.25 24.01 55.95
CA PRO A 549 -49.18 22.55 56.12
C PRO A 549 -49.94 21.74 55.05
N ALA A 550 -50.27 22.32 53.89
CA ALA A 550 -50.97 21.63 52.80
C ALA A 550 -50.01 20.95 51.78
N ASN A 551 -48.72 21.33 51.78
CA ASN A 551 -47.74 20.85 50.79
C ASN A 551 -46.99 19.56 51.19
N ARG A 552 -47.32 18.96 52.34
CA ARG A 552 -46.65 17.74 52.83
C ARG A 552 -47.14 16.49 52.09
N TRP A 553 -48.43 16.44 51.73
CA TRP A 553 -49.04 15.32 51.00
C TRP A 553 -48.68 15.35 49.51
N ARG A 554 -48.59 16.53 48.90
CA ARG A 554 -48.16 16.67 47.50
C ARG A 554 -46.70 16.24 47.29
N LYS A 555 -45.80 16.62 48.21
CA LYS A 555 -44.40 16.14 48.22
C LYS A 555 -44.27 14.65 48.48
N ALA A 556 -45.16 14.03 49.27
CA ALA A 556 -45.16 12.58 49.48
C ALA A 556 -45.62 11.83 48.24
N PHE A 557 -46.64 12.33 47.53
CA PHE A 557 -47.06 11.78 46.23
C PHE A 557 -46.01 12.00 45.13
N ASP A 558 -45.33 13.15 45.12
CA ASP A 558 -44.21 13.39 44.20
C ASP A 558 -42.99 12.51 44.53
N LEU A 559 -42.70 12.25 45.82
CA LEU A 559 -41.67 11.29 46.22
C LEU A 559 -42.04 9.85 45.88
N VAL A 560 -43.30 9.44 46.00
CA VAL A 560 -43.77 8.11 45.60
C VAL A 560 -43.72 7.96 44.08
N ARG A 561 -44.13 8.97 43.31
CA ARG A 561 -44.02 8.99 41.85
C ARG A 561 -42.56 8.97 41.39
N VAL A 562 -41.66 9.75 42.03
CA VAL A 562 -40.21 9.71 41.76
C VAL A 562 -39.60 8.37 42.16
N ASN A 563 -40.07 7.71 43.23
CA ASN A 563 -39.60 6.40 43.64
C ASN A 563 -40.13 5.28 42.72
N GLU A 564 -41.35 5.42 42.18
CA GLU A 564 -41.90 4.57 41.11
C GLU A 564 -41.07 4.70 39.82
N HIS A 565 -40.75 5.92 39.39
CA HIS A 565 -39.86 6.17 38.25
C HIS A 565 -38.43 5.66 38.48
N ALA A 566 -37.89 5.75 39.70
CA ALA A 566 -36.61 5.16 40.07
C ALA A 566 -36.64 3.62 40.10
N THR A 567 -37.78 3.00 40.46
CA THR A 567 -37.97 1.55 40.36
C THR A 567 -38.20 1.05 38.94
N VAL A 568 -38.77 1.86 38.05
CA VAL A 568 -38.87 1.57 36.61
C VAL A 568 -37.49 1.68 35.95
N GLN A 569 -36.67 2.67 36.30
CA GLN A 569 -35.26 2.75 35.86
C GLN A 569 -34.42 1.55 36.33
N LYS A 570 -34.68 0.98 37.51
CA LYS A 570 -34.03 -0.26 37.99
C LYS A 570 -34.45 -1.53 37.23
N LYS A 571 -35.50 -1.48 36.40
CA LYS A 571 -35.99 -2.62 35.60
C LYS A 571 -35.49 -2.63 34.15
N ILE A 572 -34.83 -1.57 33.68
CA ILE A 572 -34.38 -1.46 32.29
C ILE A 572 -32.97 -2.07 32.18
N PRO A 573 -32.77 -3.12 31.36
CA PRO A 573 -31.45 -3.67 31.08
C PRO A 573 -30.69 -2.75 30.11
N GLY A 574 -30.12 -1.66 30.62
CA GLY A 574 -29.26 -0.75 29.85
C GLY A 574 -29.60 0.73 29.97
N GLU A 575 -28.66 1.60 29.61
CA GLU A 575 -28.85 3.04 29.49
C GLU A 575 -29.43 3.37 28.11
N ILE A 576 -30.47 4.21 28.07
CA ILE A 576 -31.10 4.65 26.81
C ILE A 576 -30.23 5.72 26.16
N LEU A 577 -29.87 5.51 24.90
CA LEU A 577 -29.04 6.43 24.12
C LEU A 577 -29.90 7.55 23.52
N HIS A 578 -29.88 8.71 24.18
CA HIS A 578 -30.39 9.97 23.63
C HIS A 578 -29.25 10.87 23.13
N ASP A 579 -29.58 11.87 22.29
CA ASP A 579 -28.62 12.84 21.73
C ASP A 579 -27.72 13.53 22.77
N LYS A 580 -28.18 13.66 24.01
CA LYS A 580 -27.42 14.22 25.14
C LYS A 580 -26.41 13.22 25.74
N ASN A 581 -26.76 11.93 25.84
CA ASN A 581 -25.90 10.87 26.40
C ASN A 581 -24.93 10.31 25.35
N LEU A 582 -25.22 10.46 24.05
CA LEU A 582 -24.32 10.16 22.94
C LEU A 582 -22.99 10.94 23.03
N GLN A 583 -22.96 12.09 23.72
CA GLN A 583 -21.73 12.86 23.94
C GLN A 583 -20.78 12.24 24.97
N ALA A 584 -21.28 11.34 25.83
CA ALA A 584 -20.51 10.69 26.90
C ALA A 584 -19.81 9.39 26.45
N LEU A 585 -20.11 8.87 25.25
CA LEU A 585 -19.45 7.69 24.68
C LEU A 585 -17.96 7.98 24.43
N LYS A 586 -17.09 7.09 24.93
CA LYS A 586 -15.64 7.20 24.72
C LYS A 586 -15.26 6.69 23.33
N ASP A 587 -14.90 7.61 22.42
CA ASP A 587 -14.25 7.22 21.17
C ASP A 587 -12.76 6.91 21.45
N GLN A 588 -12.38 5.62 21.47
CA GLN A 588 -10.96 5.24 21.46
C GLN A 588 -10.37 5.48 20.06
N LEU A 589 -9.57 6.54 19.93
CA LEU A 589 -8.82 6.81 18.70
C LEU A 589 -7.76 5.71 18.48
N THR A 590 -7.92 4.94 17.40
CA THR A 590 -6.93 3.93 16.98
C THR A 590 -5.89 4.56 16.05
N LEU A 591 -4.62 4.15 16.22
CA LEU A 591 -3.40 4.66 15.56
C LEU A 591 -3.35 4.56 14.01
N CYS A 592 -4.39 4.04 13.35
CA CYS A 592 -4.42 3.77 11.90
C CYS A 592 -5.32 4.75 11.11
N TYR A 593 -5.17 6.05 11.37
CA TYR A 593 -6.04 7.12 10.85
C TYR A 593 -6.25 7.12 9.31
N PRO A 594 -5.22 6.99 8.43
CA PRO A 594 -5.45 7.15 6.99
C PRO A 594 -6.20 5.96 6.35
N PHE A 595 -5.90 4.72 6.75
CA PHE A 595 -6.59 3.53 6.24
C PHE A 595 -8.05 3.46 6.69
N TYR A 596 -8.34 4.02 7.87
CA TYR A 596 -9.68 4.11 8.43
C TYR A 596 -10.65 4.99 7.61
N TYR A 597 -10.14 5.98 6.88
CA TYR A 597 -10.96 6.79 5.96
C TYR A 597 -11.21 6.12 4.61
N ILE A 598 -10.26 5.30 4.15
CA ILE A 598 -10.32 4.61 2.86
C ILE A 598 -11.30 3.43 2.91
N ILE A 599 -11.26 2.64 3.98
CA ILE A 599 -12.18 1.51 4.17
C ILE A 599 -13.43 1.97 4.91
N ARG A 600 -14.59 1.93 4.25
CA ARG A 600 -15.86 2.29 4.88
C ARG A 600 -17.06 1.62 4.27
N ASN A 601 -18.03 1.29 5.11
CA ASN A 601 -19.37 0.93 4.64
C ASN A 601 -20.06 2.20 4.10
N THR A 602 -20.49 2.17 2.82
CA THR A 602 -21.14 3.30 2.12
C THR A 602 -22.56 2.94 1.67
N ARG A 603 -23.40 3.92 1.34
CA ARG A 603 -24.72 3.66 0.72
C ARG A 603 -24.57 3.04 -0.69
N PRO A 604 -25.55 2.24 -1.16
CA PRO A 604 -25.55 1.66 -2.51
C PRO A 604 -25.78 2.74 -3.58
N VAL A 605 -25.13 2.58 -4.74
CA VAL A 605 -25.12 3.56 -5.86
C VAL A 605 -25.89 3.04 -7.09
N GLY A 606 -26.23 1.75 -7.10
CA GLY A 606 -27.28 1.26 -7.99
C GLY A 606 -26.91 0.97 -9.45
N HIS A 607 -25.65 0.70 -9.75
CA HIS A 607 -25.15 0.34 -11.09
C HIS A 607 -24.14 -0.81 -10.99
N GLN A 608 -24.60 -2.01 -10.65
CA GLN A 608 -23.75 -3.16 -10.32
C GLN A 608 -22.86 -3.64 -11.48
N ASP A 609 -23.33 -3.53 -12.72
CA ASP A 609 -22.58 -3.98 -13.90
C ASP A 609 -21.48 -2.99 -14.29
N VAL A 610 -21.80 -1.69 -14.30
CA VAL A 610 -20.83 -0.61 -14.56
C VAL A 610 -19.74 -0.61 -13.49
N ILE A 611 -20.11 -0.73 -12.22
CA ILE A 611 -19.14 -0.78 -11.11
C ILE A 611 -18.25 -2.02 -11.24
N GLY A 612 -18.80 -3.17 -11.61
CA GLY A 612 -17.98 -4.37 -11.84
C GLY A 612 -17.02 -4.25 -13.01
N LEU A 613 -17.44 -3.63 -14.13
CA LEU A 613 -16.55 -3.37 -15.27
C LEU A 613 -15.39 -2.44 -14.88
N VAL A 614 -15.66 -1.37 -14.14
CA VAL A 614 -14.60 -0.47 -13.64
C VAL A 614 -13.67 -1.19 -12.66
N ILE A 615 -14.20 -2.05 -11.79
CA ILE A 615 -13.37 -2.89 -10.89
C ILE A 615 -12.47 -3.82 -11.70
N SER A 616 -12.96 -4.45 -12.77
CA SER A 616 -12.13 -5.29 -13.65
C SER A 616 -10.98 -4.52 -14.30
N ILE A 617 -11.25 -3.32 -14.83
CA ILE A 617 -10.22 -2.46 -15.43
C ILE A 617 -9.16 -2.09 -14.39
N LEU A 618 -9.60 -1.66 -13.20
CA LEU A 618 -8.67 -1.26 -12.15
C LEU A 618 -7.88 -2.45 -11.60
N LEU A 619 -8.47 -3.64 -11.49
CA LEU A 619 -7.80 -4.84 -11.00
C LEU A 619 -6.67 -5.28 -11.95
N LEU A 620 -6.95 -5.30 -13.26
CA LEU A 620 -5.94 -5.58 -14.28
C LEU A 620 -4.87 -4.48 -14.34
N GLY A 621 -5.28 -3.21 -14.21
CA GLY A 621 -4.38 -2.07 -14.16
C GLY A 621 -3.43 -2.11 -12.96
N ASP A 622 -3.92 -2.43 -11.76
CA ASP A 622 -3.10 -2.60 -10.55
C ASP A 622 -2.10 -3.74 -10.72
N PHE A 623 -2.53 -4.90 -11.22
CA PHE A 623 -1.62 -6.01 -11.52
C PHE A 623 -0.50 -5.62 -12.49
N SER A 624 -0.84 -4.90 -13.56
CA SER A 624 0.12 -4.43 -14.57
C SER A 624 1.09 -3.41 -13.98
N LEU A 625 0.60 -2.46 -13.18
CA LEU A 625 1.43 -1.47 -12.52
C LEU A 625 2.36 -2.10 -11.48
N VAL A 626 1.90 -3.11 -10.73
CA VAL A 626 2.75 -3.87 -9.81
C VAL A 626 3.90 -4.54 -10.57
N LEU A 627 3.61 -5.18 -11.71
CA LEU A 627 4.65 -5.79 -12.55
C LEU A 627 5.65 -4.75 -13.08
N LEU A 628 5.15 -3.59 -13.54
CA LEU A 628 6.01 -2.49 -14.00
C LEU A 628 6.87 -1.92 -12.87
N THR A 629 6.34 -1.79 -11.65
CA THR A 629 7.15 -1.38 -10.49
C THR A 629 8.19 -2.41 -10.10
N LEU A 630 7.88 -3.71 -10.22
CA LEU A 630 8.85 -4.77 -9.96
C LEU A 630 10.01 -4.70 -10.97
N LEU A 631 9.69 -4.50 -12.25
CA LEU A 631 10.69 -4.31 -13.30
C LEU A 631 11.52 -3.05 -13.07
N GLN A 632 10.89 -1.96 -12.63
CA GLN A 632 11.58 -0.73 -12.26
C GLN A 632 12.56 -0.96 -11.11
N LEU A 633 12.13 -1.61 -10.02
CA LEU A 633 13.01 -1.92 -8.89
C LEU A 633 14.15 -2.88 -9.30
N TYR A 634 13.87 -3.85 -10.16
CA TYR A 634 14.90 -4.74 -10.73
C TYR A 634 15.98 -3.97 -11.49
N SER A 635 15.58 -2.95 -12.27
CA SER A 635 16.54 -2.09 -12.98
C SER A 635 17.43 -1.24 -12.03
N ILE A 636 16.95 -1.00 -10.81
CA ILE A 636 17.64 -0.22 -9.78
C ILE A 636 18.61 -1.12 -9.01
N SER A 637 18.11 -2.20 -8.40
CA SER A 637 18.85 -3.16 -7.59
C SER A 637 18.06 -4.44 -7.31
N MET A 638 18.75 -5.59 -7.28
CA MET A 638 18.18 -6.85 -6.80
C MET A 638 17.77 -6.82 -5.33
N LEU A 639 18.45 -6.01 -4.52
CA LEU A 639 18.14 -5.84 -3.10
C LEU A 639 16.76 -5.19 -2.90
N ASP A 640 16.42 -4.23 -3.76
CA ASP A 640 15.14 -3.50 -3.68
C ASP A 640 13.96 -4.41 -4.06
N VAL A 641 14.17 -5.30 -5.05
CA VAL A 641 13.20 -6.35 -5.39
C VAL A 641 12.98 -7.29 -4.21
N PHE A 642 14.05 -7.69 -3.52
CA PHE A 642 13.95 -8.53 -2.33
C PHE A 642 13.16 -7.85 -1.22
N PHE A 643 13.41 -6.56 -0.92
CA PHE A 643 12.64 -5.84 0.08
C PHE A 643 11.16 -5.69 -0.29
N PHE A 644 10.87 -5.35 -1.54
CA PHE A 644 9.51 -5.22 -2.03
C PHE A 644 8.73 -6.53 -1.91
N LEU A 645 9.34 -7.68 -2.22
CA LEU A 645 8.70 -8.99 -2.11
C LEU A 645 8.64 -9.54 -0.68
N SER A 646 9.61 -9.21 0.19
CA SER A 646 9.78 -9.90 1.47
C SER A 646 9.07 -9.26 2.66
N ILE A 647 8.77 -7.96 2.64
CA ILE A 647 8.14 -7.28 3.78
C ILE A 647 6.70 -7.79 4.01
N LEU A 648 5.90 -7.86 2.94
CA LEU A 648 4.53 -8.39 2.96
C LEU A 648 4.26 -9.17 1.65
N PRO A 649 4.83 -10.38 1.48
CA PRO A 649 4.76 -11.15 0.23
C PRO A 649 3.31 -11.45 -0.18
N LEU A 650 2.49 -11.82 0.79
CA LEU A 650 1.07 -12.11 0.58
C LEU A 650 0.27 -10.87 0.20
N GLY A 651 0.72 -9.69 0.63
CA GLY A 651 0.12 -8.40 0.28
C GLY A 651 0.27 -8.03 -1.20
N ILE A 652 1.20 -8.65 -1.93
CA ILE A 652 1.39 -8.41 -3.39
C ILE A 652 0.70 -9.50 -4.20
N LEU A 653 0.80 -10.75 -3.77
CA LEU A 653 0.34 -11.90 -4.55
C LEU A 653 -1.16 -12.14 -4.45
N LEU A 654 -1.77 -11.92 -3.28
CA LEU A 654 -3.17 -12.26 -3.01
C LEU A 654 -4.23 -11.23 -3.41
N PRO A 655 -3.97 -9.91 -3.56
CA PRO A 655 -4.99 -8.96 -3.99
C PRO A 655 -5.64 -9.31 -5.33
N PHE A 656 -4.85 -9.72 -6.33
CA PHE A 656 -5.36 -10.07 -7.66
C PHE A 656 -6.33 -11.28 -7.63
N PRO A 657 -5.96 -12.47 -7.10
CA PRO A 657 -6.88 -13.60 -7.03
C PRO A 657 -8.06 -13.34 -6.09
N ALA A 658 -7.86 -12.61 -4.97
CA ALA A 658 -8.96 -12.22 -4.09
C ALA A 658 -9.95 -11.28 -4.79
N GLY A 659 -9.45 -10.37 -5.63
CA GLY A 659 -10.28 -9.44 -6.40
C GLY A 659 -11.05 -10.13 -7.53
N ILE A 660 -10.46 -11.14 -8.18
CA ILE A 660 -11.19 -12.01 -9.11
C ILE A 660 -12.33 -12.72 -8.39
N ASN A 661 -12.06 -13.35 -7.24
CA ASN A 661 -13.09 -14.03 -6.46
C ASN A 661 -14.21 -13.08 -6.01
N ALA A 662 -13.87 -11.85 -5.62
CA ALA A 662 -14.83 -10.80 -5.31
C ALA A 662 -15.67 -10.37 -6.52
N LEU A 663 -15.07 -10.28 -7.71
CA LEU A 663 -15.79 -9.90 -8.93
C LEU A 663 -16.84 -10.94 -9.34
N PHE A 664 -16.53 -12.23 -9.14
CA PHE A 664 -17.43 -13.35 -9.45
C PHE A 664 -18.44 -13.66 -8.34
N SER A 665 -18.34 -13.02 -7.17
CA SER A 665 -19.32 -13.20 -6.11
C SER A 665 -20.64 -12.49 -6.47
N HIS A 666 -21.69 -13.28 -6.76
CA HIS A 666 -23.05 -12.82 -7.02
C HIS A 666 -24.04 -13.42 -6.00
N GLY A 667 -25.11 -12.69 -5.73
CA GLY A 667 -26.29 -13.18 -4.99
C GLY A 667 -26.28 -12.93 -3.48
N PRO A 668 -27.47 -12.87 -2.84
CA PRO A 668 -27.62 -12.51 -1.42
C PRO A 668 -27.11 -13.59 -0.45
N ALA A 669 -26.98 -14.84 -0.89
CA ALA A 669 -26.67 -15.97 0.00
C ALA A 669 -25.17 -16.20 0.30
N ARG A 670 -24.23 -15.62 -0.49
CA ARG A 670 -22.77 -15.90 -0.32
C ARG A 670 -21.79 -14.74 -0.59
N SER A 671 -22.19 -13.52 -0.93
CA SER A 671 -21.33 -12.68 -1.79
C SER A 671 -20.51 -11.54 -1.16
N ALA A 672 -20.79 -11.04 0.06
CA ALA A 672 -20.10 -9.84 0.53
C ALA A 672 -18.73 -10.09 1.19
N VAL A 673 -18.53 -11.25 1.82
CA VAL A 673 -17.30 -11.58 2.56
C VAL A 673 -16.06 -11.62 1.64
N PRO A 674 -16.08 -12.25 0.45
CA PRO A 674 -14.93 -12.23 -0.46
C PRO A 674 -14.53 -10.81 -0.89
N ALA A 675 -15.50 -9.94 -1.17
CA ALA A 675 -15.26 -8.54 -1.52
C ALA A 675 -14.67 -7.73 -0.35
N ARG A 676 -15.16 -7.97 0.88
CA ARG A 676 -14.60 -7.41 2.11
C ARG A 676 -13.14 -7.84 2.32
N VAL A 677 -12.83 -9.12 2.12
CA VAL A 677 -11.47 -9.67 2.20
C VAL A 677 -10.54 -9.05 1.14
N TYR A 678 -11.02 -8.90 -0.11
CA TYR A 678 -10.27 -8.21 -1.15
C TYR A 678 -9.93 -6.77 -0.78
N ALA A 679 -10.87 -6.01 -0.21
CA ALA A 679 -10.61 -4.64 0.25
C ALA A 679 -9.48 -4.57 1.28
N LEU A 680 -9.41 -5.52 2.22
CA LEU A 680 -8.30 -5.57 3.19
C LEU A 680 -6.96 -5.89 2.52
N TRP A 681 -6.93 -6.86 1.60
CA TRP A 681 -5.70 -7.19 0.85
C TRP A 681 -5.19 -5.99 0.06
N ASN A 682 -6.10 -5.27 -0.61
CA ASN A 682 -5.77 -4.06 -1.35
C ASN A 682 -5.13 -2.99 -0.42
N ILE A 683 -5.68 -2.80 0.78
CA ILE A 683 -5.14 -1.85 1.75
C ILE A 683 -3.75 -2.27 2.26
N ILE A 684 -3.57 -3.54 2.61
CA ILE A 684 -2.28 -4.04 3.10
C ILE A 684 -1.21 -3.91 2.01
N SER A 685 -1.59 -4.09 0.75
CA SER A 685 -0.68 -3.93 -0.39
C SER A 685 -0.13 -2.50 -0.54
N THR A 686 -0.77 -1.48 0.05
CA THR A 686 -0.25 -0.10 0.07
C THR A 686 1.06 0.03 0.86
N ILE A 687 1.29 -0.83 1.86
CA ILE A 687 2.55 -0.85 2.62
C ILE A 687 3.72 -1.18 1.68
N ASN A 688 3.53 -2.14 0.75
CA ASN A 688 4.55 -2.46 -0.25
C ASN A 688 4.78 -1.30 -1.24
N VAL A 689 3.75 -0.50 -1.55
CA VAL A 689 3.91 0.73 -2.34
C VAL A 689 4.77 1.75 -1.59
N VAL A 690 4.58 1.90 -0.28
CA VAL A 690 5.43 2.77 0.57
C VAL A 690 6.88 2.27 0.59
N VAL A 691 7.10 0.96 0.66
CA VAL A 691 8.45 0.37 0.55
C VAL A 691 9.09 0.73 -0.79
N ALA A 692 8.36 0.61 -1.91
CA ALA A 692 8.87 1.00 -3.22
C ALA A 692 9.24 2.49 -3.28
N PHE A 693 8.47 3.37 -2.62
CA PHE A 693 8.82 4.79 -2.48
C PHE A 693 10.11 5.00 -1.68
N ILE A 694 10.29 4.28 -0.57
CA ILE A 694 11.49 4.39 0.26
C ILE A 694 12.72 3.92 -0.53
N CYS A 695 12.65 2.77 -1.21
CA CYS A 695 13.72 2.26 -2.07
C CYS A 695 14.09 3.29 -3.16
N GLY A 696 13.09 3.81 -3.88
CA GLY A 696 13.31 4.83 -4.91
C GLY A 696 13.92 6.12 -4.36
N SER A 697 13.47 6.58 -3.19
CA SER A 697 13.98 7.80 -2.53
C SER A 697 15.43 7.65 -2.07
N VAL A 698 15.78 6.53 -1.44
CA VAL A 698 17.15 6.24 -0.98
C VAL A 698 18.10 6.23 -2.16
N HIS A 699 17.70 5.60 -3.26
CA HIS A 699 18.52 5.53 -4.46
C HIS A 699 18.71 6.90 -5.12
N PHE A 700 17.65 7.69 -5.24
CA PHE A 700 17.71 9.06 -5.75
C PHE A 700 18.70 9.93 -4.94
N HIS A 701 18.66 9.85 -3.61
CA HIS A 701 19.59 10.57 -2.75
C HIS A 701 21.04 10.06 -2.89
N SER A 702 21.24 8.75 -3.00
CA SER A 702 22.58 8.15 -3.19
C SER A 702 23.23 8.58 -4.51
N GLN A 703 22.46 8.64 -5.61
CA GLN A 703 22.97 9.06 -6.92
C GLN A 703 23.28 10.55 -6.97
N SER A 704 22.48 11.40 -6.31
CA SER A 704 22.75 12.83 -6.20
C SER A 704 24.06 13.13 -5.47
N SER A 705 24.46 12.28 -4.52
CA SER A 705 25.73 12.41 -3.79
C SER A 705 26.94 11.97 -4.62
N ALA A 706 26.78 10.96 -5.48
CA ALA A 706 27.86 10.45 -6.34
C ALA A 706 28.17 11.37 -7.55
N LYS A 707 27.22 12.20 -8.00
CA LYS A 707 27.41 13.17 -9.10
C LYS A 707 28.15 14.47 -8.70
N ARG A 708 28.75 14.58 -7.51
CA ARG A 708 29.63 15.71 -7.15
C ARG A 708 31.02 15.59 -7.81
N HIS A 709 31.07 15.67 -9.14
CA HIS A 709 32.26 16.13 -9.85
C HIS A 709 32.14 17.66 -10.08
N PRO A 710 33.20 18.46 -9.89
CA PRO A 710 33.05 19.88 -9.55
C PRO A 710 32.75 20.83 -10.73
N ASN A 711 32.45 20.36 -11.95
CA ASN A 711 32.41 21.23 -13.13
C ASN A 711 31.19 21.13 -14.06
N PHE A 712 30.03 20.62 -13.60
CA PHE A 712 28.78 20.82 -14.36
C PHE A 712 27.62 21.14 -13.43
N GLN A 713 27.46 22.43 -13.17
CA GLN A 713 26.27 22.98 -12.52
C GLN A 713 25.25 23.32 -13.61
N SER A 714 24.38 22.36 -13.93
CA SER A 714 23.07 22.67 -14.51
C SER A 714 22.00 22.16 -13.55
N TRP A 715 21.43 23.11 -12.83
CA TRP A 715 20.21 22.97 -12.05
C TRP A 715 19.02 22.94 -13.02
N ASN A 716 19.01 21.96 -13.94
CA ASN A 716 17.87 21.64 -14.76
C ASN A 716 17.33 20.31 -14.27
N PHE A 717 16.12 20.33 -13.69
CA PHE A 717 15.24 19.17 -13.60
C PHE A 717 15.03 18.61 -15.01
N SER A 718 15.96 17.80 -15.53
CA SER A 718 15.70 17.06 -16.75
C SER A 718 14.77 15.90 -16.40
N MET A 719 13.69 15.79 -17.17
CA MET A 719 12.55 14.92 -16.95
C MET A 719 12.89 13.41 -16.92
N ASP A 720 14.12 13.04 -17.28
CA ASP A 720 14.55 11.65 -17.51
C ASP A 720 15.20 10.96 -16.29
N ASP A 721 15.71 11.71 -15.30
CA ASP A 721 16.25 11.13 -14.04
C ASP A 721 15.26 11.24 -12.87
N SER A 722 14.13 11.95 -13.05
CA SER A 722 13.14 12.21 -12.00
C SER A 722 11.91 11.29 -12.02
N GLY A 723 11.78 10.35 -12.96
CA GLY A 723 10.55 9.56 -13.17
C GLY A 723 10.25 8.47 -12.13
N TRP A 724 11.12 8.23 -11.15
CA TRP A 724 11.03 7.03 -10.29
C TRP A 724 9.78 6.96 -9.42
N TRP A 725 9.20 8.11 -9.06
CA TRP A 725 8.01 8.21 -8.20
C TRP A 725 6.70 8.03 -8.97
N MET A 726 6.70 8.07 -10.31
CA MET A 726 5.49 8.04 -11.13
C MET A 726 4.70 6.72 -10.96
N LEU A 727 5.38 5.57 -11.06
CA LEU A 727 4.71 4.27 -10.93
C LEU A 727 4.22 3.98 -9.50
N PRO A 728 5.00 4.22 -8.43
CA PRO A 728 4.50 4.12 -7.05
C PRO A 728 3.33 5.06 -6.75
N THR A 729 3.35 6.30 -7.27
CA THR A 729 2.24 7.25 -7.12
C THR A 729 0.98 6.76 -7.85
N GLY A 730 1.15 6.26 -9.09
CA GLY A 730 0.08 5.65 -9.86
C GLY A 730 -0.57 4.46 -9.13
N LEU A 731 0.24 3.58 -8.55
CA LEU A 731 -0.25 2.48 -7.71
C LEU A 731 -1.05 2.97 -6.51
N LEU A 732 -0.58 4.00 -5.79
CA LEU A 732 -1.31 4.54 -4.65
C LEU A 732 -2.69 5.10 -5.05
N LEU A 733 -2.76 5.79 -6.20
CA LEU A 733 -4.02 6.30 -6.76
C LEU A 733 -4.96 5.16 -7.18
N PHE A 734 -4.44 4.13 -7.84
CA PHE A 734 -5.23 2.96 -8.22
C PHE A 734 -5.78 2.25 -7.00
N LYS A 735 -4.96 2.00 -5.97
CA LYS A 735 -5.38 1.30 -4.74
C LYS A 735 -6.44 2.08 -3.97
N THR A 736 -6.32 3.40 -3.87
CA THR A 736 -7.33 4.25 -3.22
C THR A 736 -8.66 4.32 -3.98
N ALA A 737 -8.59 4.42 -5.32
CA ALA A 737 -9.77 4.35 -6.18
C ALA A 737 -10.45 2.97 -6.10
N GLN A 738 -9.68 1.89 -6.15
CA GLN A 738 -10.17 0.51 -5.97
C GLN A 738 -10.88 0.34 -4.64
N ALA A 739 -10.27 0.77 -3.53
CA ALA A 739 -10.89 0.64 -2.21
C ALA A 739 -12.26 1.35 -2.13
N SER A 740 -12.37 2.54 -2.73
CA SER A 740 -13.64 3.27 -2.80
C SER A 740 -14.71 2.54 -3.63
N LEU A 741 -14.34 1.98 -4.77
CA LEU A 741 -15.27 1.24 -5.64
C LEU A 741 -15.69 -0.11 -5.05
N ILE A 742 -14.77 -0.79 -4.35
CA ILE A 742 -15.09 -2.04 -3.63
C ILE A 742 -16.12 -1.77 -2.53
N ASN A 743 -16.01 -0.66 -1.80
CA ASN A 743 -17.01 -0.27 -0.79
C ASN A 743 -18.41 -0.11 -1.41
N TYR A 744 -18.51 0.53 -2.59
CA TYR A 744 -19.78 0.64 -3.32
C TYR A 744 -20.28 -0.71 -3.83
N HIS A 745 -19.38 -1.58 -4.28
CA HIS A 745 -19.73 -2.92 -4.73
C HIS A 745 -20.31 -3.77 -3.58
N ILE A 746 -19.66 -3.76 -2.42
CA ILE A 746 -20.15 -4.44 -1.20
C ILE A 746 -21.52 -3.90 -0.80
N ALA A 747 -21.71 -2.58 -0.85
CA ALA A 747 -23.00 -1.97 -0.54
C ALA A 747 -24.14 -2.45 -1.45
N ASN A 748 -23.87 -2.59 -2.75
CA ASN A 748 -24.86 -3.09 -3.70
C ASN A 748 -25.14 -4.60 -3.52
N LEU A 749 -24.15 -5.39 -3.09
CA LEU A 749 -24.33 -6.82 -2.81
C LEU A 749 -25.17 -7.07 -1.56
N GLU A 750 -24.93 -6.29 -0.50
CA GLU A 750 -25.62 -6.45 0.79
C GLU A 750 -27.01 -5.82 0.81
N ILE A 751 -27.22 -4.73 0.06
CA ILE A 751 -28.49 -3.98 0.04
C ILE A 751 -28.98 -3.88 -1.41
N GLN A 752 -29.91 -4.75 -1.77
CA GLN A 752 -30.54 -4.77 -3.09
C GLN A 752 -31.72 -3.80 -3.18
N ASP A 753 -32.49 -3.69 -2.11
CA ASP A 753 -33.62 -2.77 -2.04
C ASP A 753 -33.21 -1.36 -1.62
N ARG A 754 -33.36 -0.41 -2.55
CA ARG A 754 -32.96 0.99 -2.36
C ARG A 754 -33.96 1.78 -1.56
N THR A 755 -35.21 1.33 -1.48
CA THR A 755 -36.26 2.02 -0.74
C THR A 755 -35.98 2.04 0.77
N LEU A 756 -35.08 1.17 1.25
CA LEU A 756 -34.55 1.17 2.62
C LEU A 756 -33.79 2.45 3.00
N TYR A 757 -33.25 3.19 2.02
CA TYR A 757 -32.58 4.48 2.22
C TYR A 757 -33.44 5.69 1.81
N SER A 758 -34.75 5.49 1.61
CA SER A 758 -35.67 6.60 1.37
C SER A 758 -35.68 7.55 2.57
N ASN A 759 -35.66 8.86 2.30
CA ASN A 759 -35.88 9.88 3.32
C ASN A 759 -37.37 10.08 3.64
N ASP A 760 -38.26 9.63 2.74
CA ASP A 760 -39.70 9.70 2.93
C ASP A 760 -40.19 8.41 3.61
N PRO A 761 -40.80 8.49 4.80
CA PRO A 761 -41.25 7.31 5.55
C PRO A 761 -42.38 6.57 4.83
N ASP A 762 -43.27 7.28 4.14
CA ASP A 762 -44.34 6.65 3.35
C ASP A 762 -43.80 5.77 2.22
N VAL A 763 -42.69 6.18 1.58
CA VAL A 763 -42.06 5.40 0.51
C VAL A 763 -41.34 4.18 1.08
N PHE A 764 -40.77 4.30 2.28
CA PHE A 764 -40.12 3.20 2.98
C PHE A 764 -41.09 2.06 3.34
N TRP A 765 -42.32 2.39 3.77
CA TRP A 765 -43.32 1.42 4.22
C TRP A 765 -44.24 0.88 3.12
N ARG A 766 -44.31 1.53 1.94
CA ARG A 766 -45.16 1.09 0.81
C ARG A 766 -44.54 -0.01 -0.06
N SER A 767 -43.22 -0.17 0.01
CA SER A 767 -42.43 -1.20 -0.69
C SER A 767 -42.39 -2.50 0.09
#